data_AF-A0A934F8G4-F1
#
_entry.id   AF-A0A934F8G4-F1
#
_cell.length_a   1.000
_cell.length_b   1.000
_cell.length_c   1.000
_cell.angle_alpha   90.00
_cell.angle_beta   90.00
_cell.angle_gamma   90.00
#
_symmetry.space_group_name_H-M   'P 1'
#
loop_
_entity.id
_entity.type
_entity.pdbx_description
1 polymer ?
#
loop_
_entity_poly.entity_id
_entity_poly.type
_entity_poly.pdbx_seq_one_letter_code
_entity_poly.pdbx_strand_id
1 'polypeptide(L)'
;MIRKLAGWATWVGVGAVAMAQLPQARDGGYLLPNGWSLSPAGRHAVLPDYVLNLALAPDGRSLVALHCGHSPHGLAVLDPGTMEVRQKVALKSAWLGLAWGPDGRTLFVSGGNAESRTKPTVAPVYVFDYRGGMLSEKPVRELKHRLPAGEIYWSGLVHHPSQPLLFAANRGTHPTPGHVVVFASDTGKRLAELPTEIHPYDVVLSPDGGTLYVSNWGSRSVSVIDTVARKTRAVIRVGHNPNDLALAPDGRLYVACANENSVYVIDTAKLHPIEVISTAMHKLAPVGSTPNALALDRAGKMLFVANADNNNVAVINVAEREVSNVVGFIPVAWYPASLALTPDDQSLFVGSAKGLGSYANVHGPTSPLVESNRAAGGADRGEHVARLQRGSVSAVPLGQLKAQLPAFTRQAMANSPYHDELLSRARPPTKGPSVLPRDVGAGSPIKHVIYIIKENRTYDQVFGDLPQGNGDPRLCIFGRKVTPNHHKIAEEFVLFDNLFCDAEVSVDGHSWSNSAYATDFNEKRWPPQYGGHSAAVKGPGDRPSSGHLWDQAALKGLTYRSYGEYADRASEGSEVVSRARMPELVGHVSPKYLRGGRRDTENMQAFLEEFAEYERNYDAKDPEKRLPNYIVMSLGENHTRGTTPGAHTPIACVANNDWALGQLVERVSRSRYWKETAIFVIEDDAQNGPDHVDARRTVGLVISPYSRRKGVDSTLYTTSSMLRTMELLLGLPPMTQFDAAAMPMYPAFGVEADLTPFVLIPPQVDVNARNGKRAPGAKVSLSMDFSDYDRTPMFELNEVIWKSVRGADSEMPLPVSRFHVRD
;
A
#
# COMPACT_ATOMS: atom_id res chain seq x y z
N MET A 1 11.51 -45.44 62.54
CA MET A 1 11.82 -46.78 61.96
C MET A 1 12.18 -46.61 60.49
N ILE A 2 13.12 -47.42 59.99
CA ILE A 2 13.26 -47.95 58.62
C ILE A 2 13.02 -47.00 57.40
N ARG A 3 14.15 -46.66 56.77
CA ARG A 3 14.46 -46.51 55.32
C ARG A 3 13.71 -45.53 54.40
N LYS A 4 14.54 -44.76 53.68
CA LYS A 4 14.27 -44.15 52.37
C LYS A 4 13.92 -45.20 51.30
N LEU A 5 13.09 -44.82 50.33
CA LEU A 5 13.17 -45.31 48.95
C LEU A 5 13.26 -44.09 48.02
N ALA A 6 14.04 -44.19 46.95
CA ALA A 6 14.20 -43.13 45.96
C ALA A 6 13.50 -43.55 44.66
N GLY A 7 12.55 -42.75 44.19
CA GLY A 7 11.95 -42.88 42.85
C GLY A 7 12.65 -41.94 41.88
N TRP A 8 13.14 -42.47 40.75
CA TRP A 8 13.65 -41.64 39.66
C TRP A 8 12.45 -41.10 38.86
N ALA A 9 12.31 -39.78 38.79
CA ALA A 9 11.39 -39.12 37.88
C ALA A 9 12.19 -38.51 36.72
N THR A 10 12.17 -39.18 35.57
CA THR A 10 12.71 -38.63 34.32
C THR A 10 11.86 -37.44 33.89
N TRP A 11 12.43 -36.23 33.99
CA TRP A 11 11.86 -35.05 33.36
C TRP A 11 11.95 -35.21 31.84
N VAL A 12 10.84 -35.61 31.22
CA VAL A 12 10.65 -35.45 29.77
C VAL A 12 10.59 -33.95 29.52
N GLY A 13 11.65 -33.41 28.92
CA GLY A 13 11.70 -32.02 28.54
C GLY A 13 10.64 -31.73 27.47
N VAL A 14 9.54 -31.11 27.86
CA VAL A 14 8.61 -30.50 26.91
C VAL A 14 9.38 -29.36 26.24
N GLY A 15 9.83 -29.60 25.01
CA GLY A 15 10.46 -28.57 24.21
C GLY A 15 9.48 -27.42 24.04
N ALA A 16 9.92 -26.19 24.36
CA ALA A 16 9.11 -25.01 24.12
C ALA A 16 8.91 -24.87 22.61
N VAL A 17 7.73 -25.25 22.12
CA VAL A 17 7.29 -24.94 20.76
C VAL A 17 7.27 -23.42 20.67
N ALA A 18 8.16 -22.86 19.84
CA ALA A 18 8.17 -21.44 19.60
C ALA A 18 6.85 -21.07 18.92
N MET A 19 5.96 -20.39 19.64
CA MET A 19 4.71 -19.90 19.06
C MET A 19 5.05 -18.93 17.93
N ALA A 20 4.45 -19.16 16.76
CA ALA A 20 4.60 -18.27 15.61
C ALA A 20 4.17 -16.85 16.01
N GLN A 21 5.00 -15.86 15.68
CA GLN A 21 4.61 -14.46 15.91
C GLN A 21 3.53 -14.11 14.89
N LEU A 22 2.29 -14.02 15.33
CA LEU A 22 1.20 -13.43 14.55
C LEU A 22 1.18 -11.90 14.79
N PRO A 23 0.78 -11.09 13.80
CA PRO A 23 0.24 -9.76 14.08
C PRO A 23 -0.92 -9.88 15.08
N GLN A 24 -1.09 -8.96 16.02
CA GLN A 24 -2.13 -9.00 17.06
C GLN A 24 -2.12 -7.74 17.94
N ALA A 25 -3.16 -7.53 18.74
CA ALA A 25 -3.09 -6.57 19.84
C ALA A 25 -1.98 -6.93 20.84
N ARG A 26 -1.30 -5.91 21.36
CA ARG A 26 -0.31 -5.98 22.45
C ARG A 26 -0.80 -5.08 23.59
N ASP A 27 -0.27 -5.25 24.80
CA ASP A 27 -0.58 -4.33 25.90
C ASP A 27 -0.21 -2.89 25.51
N GLY A 28 -1.24 -2.03 25.36
CA GLY A 28 -1.10 -0.65 24.91
C GLY A 28 -0.88 -0.45 23.40
N GLY A 29 -1.12 -1.45 22.54
CA GLY A 29 -0.84 -1.31 21.10
C GLY A 29 -1.39 -2.39 20.17
N TYR A 30 -1.00 -2.31 18.89
CA TYR A 30 -1.40 -3.22 17.81
C TYR A 30 -0.22 -3.53 16.89
N LEU A 31 0.11 -4.81 16.69
CA LEU A 31 1.14 -5.28 15.77
C LEU A 31 0.53 -5.45 14.36
N LEU A 32 1.06 -4.70 13.39
CA LEU A 32 0.70 -4.66 11.98
C LEU A 32 1.19 -5.90 11.20
N PRO A 33 0.63 -6.21 10.02
CA PRO A 33 1.08 -7.31 9.16
C PRO A 33 2.58 -7.27 8.85
N ASN A 34 3.13 -6.09 8.58
CA ASN A 34 4.56 -5.85 8.33
C ASN A 34 5.48 -5.99 9.58
N GLY A 35 4.94 -6.42 10.72
CA GLY A 35 5.69 -6.61 11.97
C GLY A 35 5.98 -5.34 12.77
N TRP A 36 5.52 -4.17 12.33
CA TRP A 36 5.61 -2.90 13.07
C TRP A 36 4.49 -2.80 14.11
N SER A 37 4.68 -2.03 15.18
CA SER A 37 3.66 -1.81 16.21
C SER A 37 3.07 -0.39 16.15
N LEU A 38 1.79 -0.25 16.48
CA LEU A 38 1.13 0.99 16.81
C LEU A 38 1.00 1.07 18.33
N SER A 39 1.20 2.24 18.91
CA SER A 39 0.83 2.54 20.30
C SER A 39 0.47 4.03 20.41
N PRO A 40 -0.72 4.42 19.92
CA PRO A 40 -1.05 5.82 19.63
C PRO A 40 -1.28 6.65 20.90
N ALA A 41 -0.84 7.91 20.90
CA ALA A 41 -1.06 8.85 21.99
C ALA A 41 -2.38 9.62 21.87
N GLY A 42 -2.93 10.06 23.01
CA GLY A 42 -4.10 10.93 23.08
C GLY A 42 -5.41 10.19 23.37
N ARG A 43 -6.53 10.74 22.86
CA ARG A 43 -7.87 10.12 22.89
C ARG A 43 -8.38 9.94 21.47
N HIS A 44 -9.03 8.82 21.17
CA HIS A 44 -9.37 8.45 19.79
C HIS A 44 -10.87 8.34 19.56
N ALA A 45 -11.33 8.84 18.41
CA ALA A 45 -12.63 8.56 17.82
C ALA A 45 -12.45 7.70 16.57
N VAL A 46 -13.07 6.52 16.53
CA VAL A 46 -13.08 5.67 15.32
C VAL A 46 -14.14 6.20 14.35
N LEU A 47 -13.71 6.50 13.13
CA LEU A 47 -14.57 6.93 12.02
C LEU A 47 -14.80 5.78 11.03
N PRO A 48 -15.73 5.92 10.06
CA PRO A 48 -16.03 4.82 9.14
C PRO A 48 -14.83 4.40 8.28
N ASP A 49 -14.04 5.36 7.80
CA ASP A 49 -13.02 5.14 6.76
C ASP A 49 -11.98 6.28 6.72
N TYR A 50 -10.92 6.08 5.95
CA TYR A 50 -9.82 6.96 5.53
C TYR A 50 -10.03 8.46 5.79
N VAL A 51 -9.57 8.96 6.95
CA VAL A 51 -9.64 10.39 7.29
C VAL A 51 -8.58 11.17 6.51
N LEU A 52 -9.02 11.87 5.47
CA LEU A 52 -8.13 12.55 4.52
C LEU A 52 -7.94 14.03 4.83
N ASN A 53 -8.86 14.68 5.55
CA ASN A 53 -8.64 16.05 6.04
C ASN A 53 -9.40 16.36 7.34
N LEU A 54 -8.91 17.33 8.09
CA LEU A 54 -9.48 17.88 9.31
C LEU A 54 -9.62 19.41 9.20
N ALA A 55 -10.78 19.96 9.58
CA ALA A 55 -10.97 21.40 9.72
C ALA A 55 -11.69 21.72 11.03
N LEU A 56 -11.04 22.44 11.94
CA LEU A 56 -11.70 22.99 13.12
C LEU A 56 -12.61 24.15 12.70
N ALA A 57 -13.81 24.24 13.28
CA ALA A 57 -14.72 25.35 13.06
C ALA A 57 -14.15 26.66 13.65
N PRO A 58 -14.34 27.83 13.01
CA PRO A 58 -13.79 29.10 13.50
C PRO A 58 -14.29 29.57 14.87
N ASP A 59 -15.37 28.98 15.40
CA ASP A 59 -15.86 29.21 16.78
C ASP A 59 -15.30 28.20 17.81
N GLY A 60 -14.45 27.26 17.38
CA GLY A 60 -13.82 26.24 18.20
C GLY A 60 -14.76 25.12 18.70
N ARG A 61 -16.03 25.09 18.30
CA ARG A 61 -17.03 24.15 18.88
C ARG A 61 -17.07 22.78 18.22
N SER A 62 -16.49 22.65 17.03
CA SER A 62 -16.58 21.45 16.20
C SER A 62 -15.28 21.20 15.46
N LEU A 63 -14.89 19.93 15.38
CA LEU A 63 -13.88 19.44 14.45
C LEU A 63 -14.60 18.68 13.32
N VAL A 64 -14.45 19.14 12.09
CA VAL A 64 -14.99 18.45 10.91
C VAL A 64 -13.90 17.54 10.33
N ALA A 65 -14.20 16.26 10.18
CA ALA A 65 -13.31 15.25 9.61
C ALA A 65 -13.91 14.72 8.30
N LEU A 66 -13.16 14.85 7.20
CA LEU A 66 -13.53 14.37 5.87
C LEU A 66 -12.97 12.96 5.65
N HIS A 67 -13.86 12.00 5.38
CA HIS A 67 -13.46 10.61 5.07
C HIS A 67 -13.74 10.23 3.61
N CYS A 68 -12.75 9.62 2.96
CA CYS A 68 -12.67 9.48 1.49
C CYS A 68 -12.00 8.17 1.02
N GLY A 69 -12.32 7.05 1.68
CA GLY A 69 -11.71 5.74 1.40
C GLY A 69 -12.47 4.89 0.39
N HIS A 70 -12.56 3.59 0.65
CA HIS A 70 -13.30 2.62 -0.18
C HIS A 70 -14.81 2.64 0.11
N SER A 71 -15.19 3.00 1.33
CA SER A 71 -16.56 3.08 1.83
C SER A 71 -17.18 4.46 1.49
N PRO A 72 -18.51 4.61 1.56
CA PRO A 72 -19.19 5.85 1.22
C PRO A 72 -18.58 7.10 1.89
N HIS A 73 -18.22 8.07 1.06
CA HIS A 73 -17.53 9.29 1.49
C HIS A 73 -18.44 10.17 2.36
N GLY A 74 -17.86 11.01 3.20
CA GLY A 74 -18.66 11.88 4.07
C GLY A 74 -17.87 12.74 5.03
N LEU A 75 -18.62 13.47 5.86
CA LEU A 75 -18.11 14.26 6.96
C LEU A 75 -18.55 13.63 8.28
N ALA A 76 -17.64 13.54 9.24
CA ALA A 76 -17.98 13.44 10.66
C ALA A 76 -17.77 14.81 11.32
N VAL A 77 -18.71 15.24 12.16
CA VAL A 77 -18.55 16.43 13.00
C VAL A 77 -18.39 15.96 14.44
N LEU A 78 -17.23 16.25 15.04
CA LEU A 78 -16.84 15.84 16.36
C LEU A 78 -16.84 17.02 17.32
N ASP A 79 -17.10 16.77 18.60
CA ASP A 79 -16.74 17.71 19.65
C ASP A 79 -15.23 17.62 19.95
N PRO A 80 -14.48 18.73 19.87
CA PRO A 80 -13.02 18.72 20.08
C PRO A 80 -12.62 18.45 21.55
N GLY A 81 -13.52 18.68 22.51
CA GLY A 81 -13.27 18.47 23.94
C GLY A 81 -13.48 17.03 24.41
N THR A 82 -14.46 16.31 23.84
CA THR A 82 -14.86 14.96 24.24
C THR A 82 -14.50 13.88 23.22
N MET A 83 -14.23 14.26 21.95
CA MET A 83 -14.09 13.37 20.79
C MET A 83 -15.37 12.61 20.39
N GLU A 84 -16.53 13.03 20.89
CA GLU A 84 -17.84 12.48 20.50
C GLU A 84 -18.22 12.89 19.07
N VAL A 85 -18.63 11.92 18.24
CA VAL A 85 -19.13 12.17 16.87
C VAL A 85 -20.60 12.60 16.93
N ARG A 86 -20.84 13.92 16.92
CA ARG A 86 -22.18 14.54 16.98
C ARG A 86 -22.97 14.44 15.68
N GLN A 87 -22.31 14.45 14.54
CA GLN A 87 -22.95 14.43 13.23
C GLN A 87 -22.21 13.52 12.26
N LYS A 88 -22.95 12.90 11.34
CA LYS A 88 -22.41 12.25 10.15
C LYS A 88 -23.20 12.75 8.94
N VAL A 89 -22.51 13.18 7.90
CA VAL A 89 -23.10 13.72 6.66
C VAL A 89 -22.57 12.90 5.50
N ALA A 90 -23.45 12.12 4.86
CA ALA A 90 -23.08 11.31 3.70
C ALA A 90 -22.89 12.21 2.47
N LEU A 91 -21.78 12.03 1.76
CA LEU A 91 -21.48 12.67 0.49
C LEU A 91 -21.44 11.61 -0.62
N LYS A 92 -21.73 12.01 -1.85
CA LYS A 92 -21.76 11.06 -2.97
C LYS A 92 -20.35 10.61 -3.38
N SER A 93 -19.44 11.57 -3.41
CA SER A 93 -18.01 11.41 -3.62
C SER A 93 -17.36 12.71 -3.17
N ALA A 94 -16.33 12.64 -2.35
CA ALA A 94 -15.65 13.80 -1.78
C ALA A 94 -14.13 13.59 -1.79
N TRP A 95 -13.33 14.66 -1.67
CA TRP A 95 -11.87 14.52 -1.69
C TRP A 95 -11.11 15.74 -1.14
N LEU A 96 -10.28 15.52 -0.13
CA LEU A 96 -9.31 16.46 0.47
C LEU A 96 -9.86 17.81 0.96
N GLY A 97 -10.30 18.70 0.07
CA GLY A 97 -10.51 20.11 0.39
C GLY A 97 -11.64 20.38 1.38
N LEU A 98 -11.30 21.11 2.45
CA LEU A 98 -12.20 21.73 3.41
C LEU A 98 -11.82 23.21 3.54
N ALA A 99 -12.74 24.13 3.28
CA ALA A 99 -12.49 25.56 3.42
C ALA A 99 -13.64 26.28 4.11
N TRP A 100 -13.34 27.02 5.18
CA TRP A 100 -14.32 27.89 5.84
C TRP A 100 -14.44 29.23 5.10
N GLY A 101 -15.67 29.75 5.04
CA GLY A 101 -15.91 31.15 4.71
C GLY A 101 -15.46 32.08 5.85
N PRO A 102 -15.07 33.34 5.54
CA PRO A 102 -14.65 34.32 6.55
C PRO A 102 -15.80 34.78 7.47
N ASP A 103 -17.03 34.32 7.22
CA ASP A 103 -18.19 34.50 8.08
C ASP A 103 -18.22 33.54 9.29
N GLY A 104 -17.38 32.49 9.28
CA GLY A 104 -17.41 31.40 10.25
C GLY A 104 -18.70 30.57 10.23
N ARG A 105 -19.48 30.64 9.14
CA ARG A 105 -20.83 30.06 8.99
C ARG A 105 -21.02 29.27 7.71
N THR A 106 -20.11 29.38 6.75
CA THR A 106 -20.14 28.59 5.52
C THR A 106 -18.96 27.63 5.45
N LEU A 107 -19.19 26.34 5.19
CA LEU A 107 -18.14 25.35 4.89
C LEU A 107 -18.23 24.90 3.44
N PHE A 108 -17.12 24.97 2.71
CA PHE A 108 -16.95 24.44 1.36
C PHE A 108 -16.20 23.11 1.42
N VAL A 109 -16.66 22.10 0.67
CA VAL A 109 -16.09 20.74 0.67
C VAL A 109 -15.93 20.23 -0.77
N SER A 110 -14.74 19.71 -1.09
CA SER A 110 -14.42 19.22 -2.44
C SER A 110 -15.08 17.89 -2.77
N GLY A 111 -15.67 17.80 -3.98
CA GLY A 111 -16.23 16.57 -4.55
C GLY A 111 -15.18 15.68 -5.23
N GLY A 112 -15.36 14.37 -5.14
CA GLY A 112 -14.51 13.35 -5.78
C GLY A 112 -15.05 12.85 -7.13
N ASN A 113 -14.17 12.37 -8.01
CA ASN A 113 -14.51 11.96 -9.38
C ASN A 113 -15.13 10.54 -9.46
N ALA A 114 -16.43 10.41 -9.19
CA ALA A 114 -17.11 9.12 -9.25
C ALA A 114 -17.75 8.82 -10.61
N GLU A 115 -17.11 7.95 -11.39
CA GLU A 115 -17.73 7.25 -12.53
C GLU A 115 -18.35 5.92 -12.10
N SER A 116 -19.63 5.92 -11.70
CA SER A 116 -20.34 4.65 -11.52
C SER A 116 -20.59 3.99 -12.88
N ARG A 117 -20.48 2.65 -12.96
CA ARG A 117 -20.65 1.81 -14.18
C ARG A 117 -21.90 2.08 -15.04
N THR A 118 -22.89 2.84 -14.55
CA THR A 118 -24.11 3.21 -15.30
C THR A 118 -24.43 4.71 -15.33
N LYS A 119 -23.80 5.53 -14.48
CA LYS A 119 -24.02 6.99 -14.40
C LYS A 119 -22.74 7.70 -13.94
N PRO A 120 -21.97 8.38 -14.83
CA PRO A 120 -20.87 9.23 -14.42
C PRO A 120 -21.42 10.47 -13.69
N THR A 121 -20.74 10.94 -12.66
CA THR A 121 -21.28 12.00 -11.80
C THR A 121 -20.31 13.16 -11.61
N VAL A 122 -20.78 14.37 -11.95
CA VAL A 122 -20.01 15.61 -11.80
C VAL A 122 -19.75 15.84 -10.33
N ALA A 123 -18.48 15.81 -9.95
CA ALA A 123 -18.00 16.28 -8.66
C ALA A 123 -18.31 17.78 -8.50
N PRO A 124 -19.16 18.19 -7.53
CA PRO A 124 -19.34 19.59 -7.20
C PRO A 124 -18.30 20.02 -6.16
N VAL A 125 -18.21 21.32 -5.89
CA VAL A 125 -17.84 21.78 -4.55
C VAL A 125 -19.13 21.93 -3.75
N TYR A 126 -19.28 21.14 -2.69
CA TYR A 126 -20.42 21.23 -1.78
C TYR A 126 -20.30 22.47 -0.89
N VAL A 127 -21.43 23.07 -0.54
CA VAL A 127 -21.53 24.19 0.41
C VAL A 127 -22.48 23.80 1.53
N PHE A 128 -22.06 23.98 2.77
CA PHE A 128 -22.84 23.72 3.98
C PHE A 128 -22.99 24.99 4.81
N ASP A 129 -24.20 25.19 5.36
CA ASP A 129 -24.40 26.14 6.45
C ASP A 129 -23.88 25.52 7.75
N TYR A 130 -23.26 26.33 8.62
CA TYR A 130 -22.82 25.95 9.95
C TYR A 130 -23.48 26.83 11.02
N ARG A 131 -24.02 26.19 12.06
CA ARG A 131 -24.65 26.89 13.19
C ARG A 131 -24.58 26.05 14.46
N GLY A 132 -24.08 26.65 15.53
CA GLY A 132 -24.22 26.11 16.90
C GLY A 132 -23.53 24.76 17.13
N GLY A 133 -22.44 24.48 16.42
CA GLY A 133 -21.70 23.21 16.51
C GLY A 133 -22.04 22.18 15.42
N MET A 134 -22.99 22.46 14.53
CA MET A 134 -23.49 21.51 13.53
C MET A 134 -23.49 22.09 12.12
N LEU A 135 -23.32 21.23 11.11
CA LEU A 135 -23.53 21.54 9.70
C LEU A 135 -24.99 21.31 9.30
N SER A 136 -25.43 21.87 8.17
CA SER A 136 -26.69 21.45 7.53
C SER A 136 -26.62 19.96 7.14
N GLU A 137 -27.73 19.22 7.29
CA GLU A 137 -27.76 17.76 7.01
C GLU A 137 -27.37 17.38 5.58
N LYS A 138 -27.48 18.35 4.66
CA LYS A 138 -27.19 18.24 3.23
C LYS A 138 -26.54 19.55 2.75
N PRO A 139 -25.84 19.54 1.61
CA PRO A 139 -25.34 20.76 1.00
C PRO A 139 -26.49 21.73 0.68
N VAL A 140 -26.36 23.00 1.07
CA VAL A 140 -27.30 24.08 0.72
C VAL A 140 -27.07 24.62 -0.69
N ARG A 141 -25.86 24.42 -1.24
CA ARG A 141 -25.49 24.76 -2.62
C ARG A 141 -24.42 23.79 -3.12
N GLU A 142 -24.34 23.62 -4.44
CA GLU A 142 -23.28 22.88 -5.13
C GLU A 142 -22.68 23.78 -6.22
N LEU A 143 -21.40 24.13 -6.11
CA LEU A 143 -20.68 24.85 -7.17
C LEU A 143 -20.23 23.84 -8.22
N LYS A 144 -20.48 24.11 -9.50
CA LYS A 144 -20.27 23.13 -10.59
C LYS A 144 -19.47 23.72 -11.75
N HIS A 145 -18.58 22.89 -12.29
CA HIS A 145 -17.80 23.24 -13.48
C HIS A 145 -18.45 22.68 -14.76
N ARG A 146 -17.97 23.14 -15.93
CA ARG A 146 -18.52 22.77 -17.25
C ARG A 146 -17.62 21.85 -18.08
N LEU A 147 -16.48 21.40 -17.52
CA LEU A 147 -15.68 20.35 -18.14
C LEU A 147 -16.45 19.00 -18.12
N PRO A 148 -16.05 18.03 -18.97
CA PRO A 148 -16.54 16.66 -18.89
C PRO A 148 -16.43 16.09 -17.48
N ALA A 149 -17.39 15.25 -17.07
CA ALA A 149 -17.45 14.73 -15.70
C ALA A 149 -16.16 14.01 -15.29
N GLY A 150 -15.58 13.21 -16.19
CA GLY A 150 -14.30 12.51 -15.98
C GLY A 150 -13.06 13.41 -15.85
N GLU A 151 -13.14 14.72 -16.13
CA GLU A 151 -12.02 15.66 -15.99
C GLU A 151 -12.07 16.48 -14.66
N ILE A 152 -13.14 16.35 -13.88
CA ILE A 152 -13.37 17.16 -12.67
C ILE A 152 -13.11 16.30 -11.43
N TYR A 153 -11.97 16.52 -10.78
CA TYR A 153 -11.63 15.91 -9.49
C TYR A 153 -11.10 17.01 -8.57
N TRP A 154 -11.94 17.53 -7.69
CA TRP A 154 -11.52 18.58 -6.77
C TRP A 154 -10.58 18.04 -5.70
N SER A 155 -9.71 18.91 -5.22
CA SER A 155 -8.71 18.62 -4.19
C SER A 155 -8.71 19.77 -3.20
N GLY A 156 -7.60 20.47 -2.97
CA GLY A 156 -7.53 21.60 -2.03
C GLY A 156 -8.54 22.71 -2.36
N LEU A 157 -9.06 23.32 -1.29
CA LEU A 157 -9.95 24.50 -1.35
C LEU A 157 -9.38 25.59 -0.45
N VAL A 158 -9.48 26.85 -0.88
CA VAL A 158 -9.24 27.98 0.02
C VAL A 158 -10.15 29.16 -0.35
N HIS A 159 -10.77 29.78 0.65
CA HIS A 159 -11.59 30.98 0.47
C HIS A 159 -10.73 32.24 0.65
N HIS A 160 -10.94 33.26 -0.19
CA HIS A 160 -10.25 34.53 -0.06
C HIS A 160 -10.66 35.24 1.25
N PRO A 161 -9.73 35.82 2.04
CA PRO A 161 -10.04 36.38 3.36
C PRO A 161 -11.08 37.51 3.32
N SER A 162 -11.01 38.39 2.32
CA SER A 162 -11.85 39.61 2.22
C SER A 162 -12.76 39.71 0.97
N GLN A 163 -12.78 38.71 0.08
CA GLN A 163 -13.55 38.74 -1.18
C GLN A 163 -14.43 37.49 -1.29
N PRO A 164 -15.58 37.53 -2.01
CA PRO A 164 -16.45 36.38 -2.23
C PRO A 164 -15.86 35.45 -3.32
N LEU A 165 -14.65 34.95 -3.09
CA LEU A 165 -13.89 34.13 -4.02
C LEU A 165 -13.49 32.82 -3.33
N LEU A 166 -13.78 31.69 -3.97
CA LEU A 166 -13.26 30.38 -3.59
C LEU A 166 -12.31 29.89 -4.70
N PHE A 167 -11.11 29.50 -4.30
CA PHE A 167 -10.14 28.80 -5.14
C PHE A 167 -10.27 27.31 -4.92
N ALA A 168 -10.38 26.53 -6.00
CA ALA A 168 -10.51 25.07 -5.95
C ALA A 168 -9.52 24.42 -6.93
N ALA A 169 -8.58 23.63 -6.43
CA ALA A 169 -7.66 22.87 -7.27
C ALA A 169 -8.40 21.69 -7.92
N ASN A 170 -8.43 21.67 -9.26
CA ASN A 170 -8.87 20.50 -10.02
C ASN A 170 -7.65 19.63 -10.33
N ARG A 171 -7.50 18.53 -9.58
CA ARG A 171 -6.38 17.59 -9.75
C ARG A 171 -6.48 16.75 -11.02
N GLY A 172 -7.67 16.68 -11.62
CA GLY A 172 -7.98 15.81 -12.75
C GLY A 172 -7.94 14.31 -12.41
N THR A 173 -8.11 13.48 -13.44
CA THR A 173 -8.07 12.01 -13.36
C THR A 173 -6.89 11.40 -14.10
N HIS A 174 -6.21 12.19 -14.95
CA HIS A 174 -5.13 11.79 -15.83
C HIS A 174 -3.86 12.60 -15.53
N PRO A 175 -2.65 12.08 -15.81
CA PRO A 175 -1.37 12.73 -15.53
C PRO A 175 -1.04 13.87 -16.51
N THR A 176 -1.91 14.87 -16.57
CA THR A 176 -1.76 16.10 -17.37
C THR A 176 -1.68 17.33 -16.45
N PRO A 177 -1.16 18.48 -16.94
CA PRO A 177 -1.20 19.74 -16.21
C PRO A 177 -2.64 20.10 -15.79
N GLY A 178 -2.81 20.48 -14.52
CA GLY A 178 -4.11 20.84 -13.94
C GLY A 178 -4.39 22.35 -13.96
N HIS A 179 -5.37 22.74 -13.14
CA HIS A 179 -5.68 24.15 -12.91
C HIS A 179 -6.41 24.38 -11.58
N VAL A 180 -6.32 25.59 -11.05
CA VAL A 180 -7.23 26.09 -10.01
C VAL A 180 -8.40 26.81 -10.68
N VAL A 181 -9.63 26.42 -10.33
CA VAL A 181 -10.84 27.16 -10.72
C VAL A 181 -11.15 28.22 -9.66
N VAL A 182 -11.46 29.44 -10.09
CA VAL A 182 -11.95 30.51 -9.23
C VAL A 182 -13.48 30.57 -9.36
N PHE A 183 -14.18 30.34 -8.26
CA PHE A 183 -15.63 30.54 -8.16
C PHE A 183 -15.94 31.82 -7.39
N ALA A 184 -16.98 32.54 -7.81
CA ALA A 184 -17.70 33.45 -6.93
C ALA A 184 -18.41 32.60 -5.86
N SER A 185 -18.02 32.74 -4.60
CA SER A 185 -18.41 31.80 -3.54
C SER A 185 -19.89 31.91 -3.14
N ASP A 186 -20.47 33.09 -3.36
CA ASP A 186 -21.88 33.45 -3.15
C ASP A 186 -22.85 32.74 -4.13
N THR A 187 -22.47 32.67 -5.40
CA THR A 187 -23.32 32.31 -6.54
C THR A 187 -22.89 31.03 -7.24
N GLY A 188 -21.67 30.54 -6.98
CA GLY A 188 -21.06 29.42 -7.70
C GLY A 188 -20.70 29.73 -9.15
N LYS A 189 -20.74 31.00 -9.57
CA LYS A 189 -20.32 31.42 -10.90
C LYS A 189 -18.81 31.27 -11.06
N ARG A 190 -18.35 30.48 -12.03
CA ARG A 190 -16.93 30.46 -12.44
C ARG A 190 -16.47 31.84 -12.91
N LEU A 191 -15.33 32.30 -12.41
CA LEU A 191 -14.71 33.58 -12.73
C LEU A 191 -13.38 33.46 -13.49
N ALA A 192 -12.62 32.38 -13.27
CA ALA A 192 -11.35 32.11 -13.95
C ALA A 192 -10.95 30.63 -13.84
N GLU A 193 -9.99 30.24 -14.66
CA GLU A 193 -9.18 29.01 -14.56
C GLU A 193 -7.71 29.46 -14.56
N LEU A 194 -6.90 28.91 -13.66
CA LEU A 194 -5.52 29.34 -13.39
C LEU A 194 -4.58 28.14 -13.57
N PRO A 195 -3.74 28.07 -14.63
CA PRO A 195 -2.95 26.88 -14.94
C PRO A 195 -1.93 26.50 -13.86
N THR A 196 -1.84 25.19 -13.59
CA THR A 196 -0.86 24.57 -12.67
C THR A 196 -0.04 23.52 -13.42
N GLU A 197 0.91 22.88 -12.72
CA GLU A 197 1.57 21.67 -13.24
C GLU A 197 0.69 20.42 -12.97
N ILE A 198 1.25 19.22 -13.10
CA ILE A 198 0.52 17.93 -13.05
C ILE A 198 -0.02 17.63 -11.64
N HIS A 199 -1.29 17.24 -11.58
CA HIS A 199 -2.04 16.90 -10.36
C HIS A 199 -1.88 17.94 -9.22
N PRO A 200 -2.43 19.16 -9.33
CA PRO A 200 -2.50 20.07 -8.20
C PRO A 200 -3.24 19.41 -7.03
N TYR A 201 -2.73 19.54 -5.80
CA TYR A 201 -3.23 18.82 -4.62
C TYR A 201 -3.77 19.76 -3.55
N ASP A 202 -2.93 20.52 -2.85
CA ASP A 202 -3.36 21.48 -1.83
C ASP A 202 -3.13 22.93 -2.27
N VAL A 203 -3.84 23.87 -1.65
CA VAL A 203 -3.84 25.31 -1.97
C VAL A 203 -3.86 26.19 -0.72
N VAL A 204 -2.89 27.09 -0.59
CA VAL A 204 -2.85 28.10 0.49
C VAL A 204 -2.71 29.51 -0.07
N LEU A 205 -3.41 30.47 0.53
CA LEU A 205 -3.33 31.90 0.20
C LEU A 205 -2.35 32.64 1.11
N SER A 206 -1.71 33.68 0.59
CA SER A 206 -1.10 34.72 1.41
C SER A 206 -2.15 35.45 2.27
N PRO A 207 -1.79 36.03 3.44
CA PRO A 207 -2.77 36.63 4.35
C PRO A 207 -3.60 37.80 3.78
N ASP A 208 -3.12 38.46 2.73
CA ASP A 208 -3.82 39.50 1.97
C ASP A 208 -4.76 38.94 0.88
N GLY A 209 -4.63 37.65 0.56
CA GLY A 209 -5.29 36.96 -0.55
C GLY A 209 -4.67 37.23 -1.94
N GLY A 210 -3.55 37.96 -2.02
CA GLY A 210 -2.93 38.40 -3.28
C GLY A 210 -2.15 37.32 -4.05
N THR A 211 -1.64 36.31 -3.35
CA THR A 211 -0.87 35.20 -3.92
C THR A 211 -1.45 33.86 -3.46
N LEU A 212 -1.59 32.91 -4.39
CA LEU A 212 -1.98 31.53 -4.14
C LEU A 212 -0.80 30.61 -4.42
N TYR A 213 -0.52 29.69 -3.50
CA TYR A 213 0.47 28.62 -3.64
C TYR A 213 -0.26 27.30 -3.84
N VAL A 214 0.17 26.49 -4.80
CA VAL A 214 -0.48 25.22 -5.17
C VAL A 214 0.57 24.12 -5.27
N SER A 215 0.44 23.04 -4.52
CA SER A 215 1.34 21.89 -4.60
C SER A 215 0.97 21.02 -5.81
N ASN A 216 1.96 20.64 -6.62
CA ASN A 216 1.74 19.89 -7.85
C ASN A 216 2.30 18.47 -7.71
N TRP A 217 1.50 17.62 -7.09
CA TRP A 217 1.79 16.27 -6.62
C TRP A 217 2.41 15.36 -7.69
N GLY A 218 2.03 15.54 -8.96
CA GLY A 218 2.57 14.77 -10.09
C GLY A 218 3.84 15.35 -10.76
N SER A 219 4.44 16.44 -10.25
CA SER A 219 5.48 17.19 -11.00
C SER A 219 6.66 17.76 -10.18
N ARG A 220 6.76 17.43 -8.89
CA ARG A 220 7.84 17.92 -7.99
C ARG A 220 7.94 19.45 -7.93
N SER A 221 6.80 20.14 -7.86
CA SER A 221 6.77 21.59 -7.88
C SER A 221 5.65 22.23 -7.05
N VAL A 222 5.79 23.52 -6.77
CA VAL A 222 4.74 24.42 -6.27
C VAL A 222 4.51 25.53 -7.30
N SER A 223 3.27 25.68 -7.77
CA SER A 223 2.87 26.81 -8.61
C SER A 223 2.55 28.02 -7.73
N VAL A 224 3.04 29.19 -8.11
CA VAL A 224 2.80 30.47 -7.41
C VAL A 224 1.99 31.37 -8.32
N ILE A 225 0.80 31.76 -7.90
CA ILE A 225 -0.23 32.37 -8.76
C ILE A 225 -0.68 33.72 -8.20
N ASP A 226 -0.68 34.74 -9.04
CA ASP A 226 -1.27 36.05 -8.79
C ASP A 226 -2.80 35.95 -8.84
N THR A 227 -3.50 36.25 -7.74
CA THR A 227 -4.96 36.17 -7.69
C THR A 227 -5.64 37.35 -8.38
N VAL A 228 -4.95 38.50 -8.45
CA VAL A 228 -5.46 39.76 -9.01
C VAL A 228 -5.23 39.80 -10.52
N ALA A 229 -4.00 39.57 -10.97
CA ALA A 229 -3.65 39.48 -12.40
C ALA A 229 -4.03 38.12 -13.02
N ARG A 230 -4.41 37.13 -12.20
CA ARG A 230 -4.90 35.79 -12.58
C ARG A 230 -3.89 35.02 -13.44
N LYS A 231 -2.64 35.00 -13.01
CA LYS A 231 -1.50 34.42 -13.74
C LYS A 231 -0.51 33.73 -12.82
N THR A 232 -0.02 32.57 -13.23
CA THR A 232 1.10 31.87 -12.60
C THR A 232 2.37 32.72 -12.76
N ARG A 233 2.91 33.23 -11.65
CA ARG A 233 4.12 34.06 -11.59
C ARG A 233 5.40 33.21 -11.58
N ALA A 234 5.36 32.05 -10.95
CA ALA A 234 6.50 31.13 -10.84
C ALA A 234 6.06 29.67 -10.67
N VAL A 235 6.99 28.75 -10.92
CA VAL A 235 6.90 27.33 -10.58
C VAL A 235 8.20 26.95 -9.88
N ILE A 236 8.11 26.66 -8.58
CA ILE A 236 9.27 26.38 -7.71
C ILE A 236 9.45 24.86 -7.63
N ARG A 237 10.68 24.35 -7.76
CA ARG A 237 10.97 22.90 -7.67
C ARG A 237 11.21 22.47 -6.22
N VAL A 238 10.71 21.28 -5.88
CA VAL A 238 10.75 20.65 -4.54
C VAL A 238 10.94 19.13 -4.68
N GLY A 239 10.75 18.37 -3.59
CA GLY A 239 10.86 16.91 -3.57
C GLY A 239 9.76 16.16 -4.36
N HIS A 240 9.79 14.82 -4.31
CA HIS A 240 8.75 13.96 -4.90
C HIS A 240 7.43 14.06 -4.13
N ASN A 241 6.34 13.99 -4.88
CA ASN A 241 4.96 14.04 -4.39
C ASN A 241 4.72 15.19 -3.38
N PRO A 242 4.91 16.46 -3.78
CA PRO A 242 4.58 17.57 -2.90
C PRO A 242 3.06 17.61 -2.70
N ASN A 243 2.61 17.56 -1.44
CA ASN A 243 1.19 17.48 -1.11
C ASN A 243 0.73 18.62 -0.18
N ASP A 244 0.87 18.52 1.14
CA ASP A 244 0.28 19.49 2.06
C ASP A 244 1.13 20.78 2.24
N LEU A 245 0.46 21.92 2.46
CA LEU A 245 1.08 23.26 2.50
C LEU A 245 0.77 24.03 3.79
N ALA A 246 1.81 24.48 4.51
CA ALA A 246 1.65 25.38 5.66
C ALA A 246 2.40 26.70 5.44
N LEU A 247 1.67 27.82 5.39
CA LEU A 247 2.24 29.16 5.23
C LEU A 247 2.40 29.86 6.59
N ALA A 248 3.64 30.21 6.94
CA ALA A 248 3.98 30.95 8.14
C ALA A 248 3.71 32.47 8.00
N PRO A 249 3.42 33.18 9.12
CA PRO A 249 3.29 34.65 9.11
C PRO A 249 4.53 35.42 8.64
N ASP A 250 5.72 34.78 8.64
CA ASP A 250 7.00 35.37 8.19
C ASP A 250 7.33 35.10 6.71
N GLY A 251 6.37 34.57 5.95
CA GLY A 251 6.54 34.26 4.53
C GLY A 251 7.34 33.00 4.23
N ARG A 252 7.59 32.12 5.21
CA ARG A 252 8.02 30.73 4.92
C ARG A 252 6.83 29.86 4.54
N LEU A 253 6.91 29.18 3.41
CA LEU A 253 5.96 28.14 3.01
C LEU A 253 6.61 26.77 3.20
N TYR A 254 6.06 25.96 4.10
CA TYR A 254 6.45 24.57 4.28
C TYR A 254 5.67 23.69 3.30
N VAL A 255 6.37 22.76 2.65
CA VAL A 255 5.83 21.86 1.62
C VAL A 255 6.20 20.43 1.97
N ALA A 256 5.22 19.62 2.35
CA ALA A 256 5.44 18.19 2.59
C ALA A 256 5.68 17.45 1.26
N CYS A 257 6.71 16.62 1.19
CA CYS A 257 7.07 15.83 0.00
C CYS A 257 7.04 14.34 0.35
N ALA A 258 5.87 13.73 0.16
CA ALA A 258 5.51 12.45 0.78
C ALA A 258 6.15 11.21 0.13
N ASN A 259 6.75 11.34 -1.04
CA ASN A 259 7.55 10.28 -1.68
C ASN A 259 9.05 10.52 -1.42
N GLU A 260 9.37 11.19 -0.31
CA GLU A 260 10.69 11.40 0.28
C GLU A 260 10.53 11.41 1.82
N ASN A 261 11.60 11.71 2.56
CA ASN A 261 11.55 11.92 4.01
C ASN A 261 11.67 13.42 4.37
N SER A 262 11.08 14.30 3.55
CA SER A 262 11.43 15.73 3.53
C SER A 262 10.24 16.69 3.58
N VAL A 263 10.45 17.83 4.26
CA VAL A 263 9.65 19.05 4.12
C VAL A 263 10.54 20.14 3.54
N TYR A 264 10.17 20.70 2.40
CA TYR A 264 10.84 21.84 1.78
C TYR A 264 10.35 23.14 2.40
N VAL A 265 11.26 24.07 2.73
CA VAL A 265 10.92 25.42 3.23
C VAL A 265 11.20 26.41 2.11
N ILE A 266 10.17 27.09 1.60
CA ILE A 266 10.28 28.10 0.55
C ILE A 266 10.20 29.50 1.17
N ASP A 267 11.12 30.39 0.79
CA ASP A 267 10.97 31.82 1.01
C ASP A 267 10.02 32.40 -0.05
N THR A 268 8.82 32.82 0.35
CA THR A 268 7.82 33.29 -0.63
C THR A 268 8.10 34.66 -1.21
N ALA A 269 9.00 35.46 -0.61
CA ALA A 269 9.48 36.71 -1.16
C ALA A 269 10.63 36.49 -2.17
N LYS A 270 11.53 35.53 -1.90
CA LYS A 270 12.63 35.17 -2.82
C LYS A 270 12.27 34.08 -3.85
N LEU A 271 11.10 33.45 -3.72
CA LEU A 271 10.55 32.39 -4.59
C LEU A 271 11.47 31.18 -4.81
N HIS A 272 12.17 30.72 -3.77
CA HIS A 272 12.99 29.50 -3.82
C HIS A 272 13.05 28.75 -2.47
N PRO A 273 13.39 27.45 -2.47
CA PRO A 273 13.67 26.71 -1.24
C PRO A 273 14.92 27.25 -0.54
N ILE A 274 14.79 27.56 0.74
CA ILE A 274 15.89 28.02 1.61
C ILE A 274 16.38 26.93 2.56
N GLU A 275 15.58 25.90 2.81
CA GLU A 275 15.91 24.77 3.68
C GLU A 275 15.15 23.50 3.24
N VAL A 276 15.72 22.33 3.52
CA VAL A 276 15.05 21.03 3.38
C VAL A 276 15.18 20.27 4.71
N ILE A 277 14.06 20.09 5.40
CA ILE A 277 14.00 19.47 6.72
C ILE A 277 13.78 17.97 6.53
N SER A 278 14.65 17.12 7.09
CA SER A 278 14.37 15.68 7.16
C SER A 278 13.41 15.39 8.32
N THR A 279 12.38 14.59 8.08
CA THR A 279 11.38 14.21 9.09
C THR A 279 11.59 12.80 9.65
N ALA A 280 12.71 12.16 9.32
CA ALA A 280 12.97 10.76 9.63
C ALA A 280 13.34 10.50 11.11
N MET A 281 12.93 9.34 11.62
CA MET A 281 13.22 8.92 13.01
C MET A 281 14.70 8.60 13.28
N HIS A 282 15.47 8.30 12.24
CA HIS A 282 16.89 7.97 12.33
C HIS A 282 17.69 8.75 11.27
N LYS A 283 19.00 8.93 11.50
CA LYS A 283 19.82 9.87 10.74
C LYS A 283 20.07 9.44 9.29
N LEU A 284 20.14 8.13 9.05
CA LEU A 284 20.43 7.56 7.74
C LEU A 284 19.21 6.86 7.12
N ALA A 285 18.03 7.03 7.73
CA ALA A 285 16.81 6.37 7.28
C ALA A 285 16.49 6.68 5.81
N PRO A 286 16.44 5.66 4.94
CA PRO A 286 15.98 5.77 3.55
C PRO A 286 14.46 6.01 3.50
N VAL A 287 13.93 6.15 2.29
CA VAL A 287 12.54 6.57 2.04
C VAL A 287 11.53 5.71 2.83
N GLY A 288 10.52 6.39 3.40
CA GLY A 288 9.42 5.76 4.14
C GLY A 288 8.90 6.56 5.34
N SER A 289 9.36 7.79 5.58
CA SER A 289 8.70 8.66 6.57
C SER A 289 7.36 9.18 6.07
N THR A 290 7.23 9.43 4.77
CA THR A 290 5.98 9.81 4.10
C THR A 290 5.28 10.99 4.79
N PRO A 291 5.91 12.18 4.85
CA PRO A 291 5.29 13.37 5.42
C PRO A 291 4.05 13.75 4.59
N ASN A 292 2.86 13.58 5.17
CA ASN A 292 1.57 13.64 4.46
C ASN A 292 0.70 14.84 4.85
N ALA A 293 0.94 15.46 6.01
CA ALA A 293 0.21 16.64 6.47
C ALA A 293 1.06 17.48 7.43
N LEU A 294 0.74 18.77 7.50
CA LEU A 294 1.44 19.82 8.25
C LEU A 294 0.47 20.56 9.18
N ALA A 295 0.95 20.92 10.36
CA ALA A 295 0.30 21.96 11.17
C ALA A 295 1.38 22.85 11.80
N LEU A 296 1.20 24.16 11.70
CA LEU A 296 2.12 25.16 12.25
C LEU A 296 1.44 25.88 13.41
N ASP A 297 2.13 26.04 14.53
CA ASP A 297 1.63 26.81 15.66
C ASP A 297 1.38 28.28 15.29
N ARG A 298 0.51 28.95 16.03
CA ARG A 298 0.13 30.34 15.76
C ARG A 298 1.31 31.32 15.77
N ALA A 299 2.41 30.97 16.44
CA ALA A 299 3.62 31.78 16.51
C ALA A 299 4.60 31.58 15.33
N GLY A 300 4.42 30.55 14.49
CA GLY A 300 5.34 30.22 13.39
C GLY A 300 6.68 29.66 13.86
N LYS A 301 6.68 28.93 14.99
CA LYS A 301 7.85 28.43 15.73
C LYS A 301 7.87 26.92 15.91
N MET A 302 6.72 26.24 15.86
CA MET A 302 6.61 24.80 15.99
C MET A 302 5.81 24.23 14.81
N LEU A 303 6.48 23.44 13.98
CA LEU A 303 5.86 22.68 12.90
C LEU A 303 5.65 21.23 13.35
N PHE A 304 4.45 20.72 13.13
CA PHE A 304 4.05 19.33 13.30
C PHE A 304 3.90 18.69 11.92
N VAL A 305 4.50 17.52 11.70
CA VAL A 305 4.46 16.82 10.41
C VAL A 305 3.99 15.39 10.60
N ALA A 306 2.88 15.01 9.98
CA ALA A 306 2.36 13.66 9.99
C ALA A 306 3.22 12.76 9.08
N ASN A 307 4.09 11.95 9.67
CA ASN A 307 4.83 10.90 8.97
C ASN A 307 3.94 9.66 8.89
N ALA A 308 3.30 9.44 7.73
CA ALA A 308 2.26 8.43 7.58
C ALA A 308 2.79 7.02 7.87
N ASP A 309 3.86 6.65 7.20
CA ASP A 309 4.42 5.30 7.24
C ASP A 309 5.29 5.04 8.49
N ASN A 310 5.77 6.09 9.16
CA ASN A 310 6.32 5.96 10.51
C ASN A 310 5.28 5.98 11.62
N ASN A 311 3.98 6.14 11.30
CA ASN A 311 2.87 6.20 12.26
C ASN A 311 3.13 7.20 13.41
N ASN A 312 3.73 8.33 13.08
CA ASN A 312 4.10 9.36 14.04
C ASN A 312 3.82 10.79 13.54
N VAL A 313 3.85 11.74 14.46
CA VAL A 313 3.99 13.17 14.13
C VAL A 313 5.37 13.64 14.57
N ALA A 314 6.19 14.08 13.62
CA ALA A 314 7.43 14.77 13.92
C ALA A 314 7.12 16.17 14.47
N VAL A 315 7.80 16.53 15.57
CA VAL A 315 7.70 17.84 16.21
C VAL A 315 8.98 18.60 15.92
N ILE A 316 8.87 19.75 15.27
CA ILE A 316 10.01 20.46 14.67
C ILE A 316 10.01 21.91 15.16
N ASN A 317 11.08 22.32 15.82
CA ASN A 317 11.34 23.73 16.12
C ASN A 317 11.78 24.43 14.85
N VAL A 318 11.01 25.43 14.42
CA VAL A 318 11.24 26.27 13.23
C VAL A 318 11.31 27.76 13.60
N ALA A 319 11.57 28.08 14.88
CA ALA A 319 11.60 29.46 15.39
C ALA A 319 12.75 30.32 14.80
N GLU A 320 13.82 29.68 14.34
CA GLU A 320 14.91 30.32 13.61
C GLU A 320 14.70 30.13 12.10
N ARG A 321 14.93 31.18 11.31
CA ARG A 321 14.80 31.12 9.85
C ARG A 321 16.03 30.42 9.28
N GLU A 322 15.83 29.47 8.36
CA GLU A 322 16.90 28.68 7.72
C GLU A 322 17.62 27.69 8.69
N VAL A 323 17.08 27.49 9.91
CA VAL A 323 17.62 26.55 10.92
C VAL A 323 16.48 25.83 11.67
N SER A 324 15.94 24.79 11.07
CA SER A 324 14.88 23.93 11.64
C SER A 324 15.46 22.69 12.33
N ASN A 325 14.89 22.30 13.47
CA ASN A 325 15.37 21.19 14.29
C ASN A 325 14.22 20.26 14.69
N VAL A 326 14.28 18.97 14.29
CA VAL A 326 13.36 17.94 14.81
C VAL A 326 13.69 17.69 16.28
N VAL A 327 12.74 18.00 17.17
CA VAL A 327 12.90 17.88 18.64
C VAL A 327 12.28 16.61 19.22
N GLY A 328 11.58 15.82 18.41
CA GLY A 328 11.10 14.48 18.76
C GLY A 328 9.88 14.06 17.94
N PHE A 329 9.28 12.92 18.33
CA PHE A 329 8.13 12.31 17.65
C PHE A 329 7.01 11.95 18.62
N ILE A 330 5.75 12.10 18.17
CA ILE A 330 4.54 11.65 18.87
C ILE A 330 4.02 10.38 18.18
N PRO A 331 3.85 9.23 18.84
CA PRO A 331 3.27 8.04 18.22
C PRO A 331 1.77 8.24 18.02
N VAL A 332 1.24 7.88 16.84
CA VAL A 332 -0.18 8.08 16.48
C VAL A 332 -0.76 6.84 15.77
N ALA A 333 -2.03 6.92 15.38
CA ALA A 333 -2.74 5.83 14.74
C ALA A 333 -2.30 5.64 13.28
N TRP A 334 -2.48 4.44 12.72
CA TRP A 334 -1.95 3.98 11.43
C TRP A 334 -2.19 4.94 10.28
N TYR A 335 -1.11 5.35 9.62
CA TYR A 335 -1.11 6.22 8.45
C TYR A 335 -1.78 7.58 8.73
N PRO A 336 -1.22 8.45 9.61
CA PRO A 336 -1.68 9.82 9.78
C PRO A 336 -1.59 10.58 8.44
N ALA A 337 -2.72 11.16 8.04
CA ALA A 337 -2.93 11.79 6.74
C ALA A 337 -3.48 13.22 6.83
N SER A 338 -3.81 13.71 8.02
CA SER A 338 -4.26 15.10 8.24
C SER A 338 -4.00 15.58 9.68
N LEU A 339 -3.76 16.88 9.85
CA LEU A 339 -3.49 17.53 11.14
C LEU A 339 -4.35 18.78 11.32
N ALA A 340 -4.71 19.11 12.55
CA ALA A 340 -5.29 20.42 12.90
C ALA A 340 -4.95 20.81 14.35
N LEU A 341 -4.65 22.08 14.61
CA LEU A 341 -4.41 22.61 15.97
C LEU A 341 -5.64 23.34 16.53
N THR A 342 -5.75 23.40 17.85
CA THR A 342 -6.67 24.34 18.52
C THR A 342 -6.14 25.79 18.46
N PRO A 343 -7.01 26.84 18.52
CA PRO A 343 -6.58 28.24 18.28
C PRO A 343 -5.69 28.86 19.38
N ASP A 344 -5.42 28.08 20.43
CA ASP A 344 -4.57 28.33 21.60
C ASP A 344 -3.31 27.43 21.63
N ASP A 345 -3.09 26.64 20.56
CA ASP A 345 -2.02 25.66 20.39
C ASP A 345 -1.95 24.59 21.51
N GLN A 346 -3.04 24.35 22.27
CA GLN A 346 -3.06 23.42 23.40
C GLN A 346 -3.41 21.96 23.04
N SER A 347 -3.92 21.67 21.84
CA SER A 347 -4.17 20.30 21.38
C SER A 347 -3.96 20.14 19.89
N LEU A 348 -3.38 19.01 19.50
CA LEU A 348 -3.25 18.56 18.11
C LEU A 348 -4.28 17.47 17.83
N PHE A 349 -5.07 17.66 16.78
CA PHE A 349 -5.89 16.63 16.17
C PHE A 349 -5.12 15.96 15.03
N VAL A 350 -5.18 14.62 14.98
CA VAL A 350 -4.50 13.79 13.99
C VAL A 350 -5.53 12.87 13.34
N GLY A 351 -5.79 13.07 12.05
CA GLY A 351 -6.63 12.21 11.24
C GLY A 351 -5.79 11.12 10.61
N SER A 352 -6.08 9.87 10.96
CA SER A 352 -5.39 8.68 10.45
C SER A 352 -6.27 7.90 9.50
N ALA A 353 -5.68 7.46 8.38
CA ALA A 353 -6.37 6.80 7.30
C ALA A 353 -6.71 5.34 7.61
N LYS A 354 -5.73 4.57 8.08
CA LYS A 354 -5.85 3.13 8.36
C LYS A 354 -6.17 2.84 9.85
N GLY A 355 -6.18 3.88 10.69
CA GLY A 355 -6.81 3.89 12.02
C GLY A 355 -6.03 3.18 13.12
N LEU A 356 -6.72 2.66 14.14
CA LEU A 356 -6.06 2.07 15.32
C LEU A 356 -5.45 0.67 15.08
N GLY A 357 -5.63 0.09 13.89
CA GLY A 357 -5.19 -1.26 13.51
C GLY A 357 -6.11 -1.88 12.44
N SER A 358 -5.80 -3.10 11.98
CA SER A 358 -6.70 -3.85 11.07
C SER A 358 -7.82 -4.52 11.87
N TYR A 359 -9.06 -4.38 11.39
CA TYR A 359 -10.24 -4.93 12.05
C TYR A 359 -10.74 -6.22 11.39
N ALA A 360 -10.78 -7.30 12.16
CA ALA A 360 -12.05 -7.81 12.62
C ALA A 360 -13.24 -7.72 11.63
N ASN A 361 -13.34 -8.71 10.74
CA ASN A 361 -14.54 -9.08 9.97
C ASN A 361 -15.84 -8.73 10.71
N VAL A 362 -16.78 -8.08 10.01
CA VAL A 362 -18.01 -7.45 10.54
C VAL A 362 -18.75 -8.30 11.60
N HIS A 363 -18.81 -9.62 11.43
CA HIS A 363 -19.65 -10.50 12.26
C HIS A 363 -18.93 -11.21 13.43
N GLY A 364 -17.59 -11.17 13.52
CA GLY A 364 -16.85 -11.84 14.60
C GLY A 364 -16.75 -11.03 15.91
N PRO A 365 -16.25 -11.61 17.02
CA PRO A 365 -16.38 -11.05 18.38
C PRO A 365 -15.79 -9.65 18.57
N THR A 366 -14.59 -9.37 18.04
CA THR A 366 -13.91 -8.05 18.21
C THR A 366 -14.28 -7.00 17.14
N SER A 367 -15.43 -7.13 16.47
CA SER A 367 -15.83 -6.15 15.44
C SER A 367 -16.54 -4.94 16.07
N PRO A 368 -16.18 -3.69 15.70
CA PRO A 368 -16.89 -2.48 16.10
C PRO A 368 -18.24 -2.29 15.37
N LEU A 369 -18.81 -3.36 14.79
CA LEU A 369 -20.15 -3.44 14.18
C LEU A 369 -21.01 -4.60 14.72
N VAL A 370 -20.54 -5.37 15.72
CA VAL A 370 -21.27 -6.52 16.30
C VAL A 370 -22.70 -6.15 16.74
N GLU A 371 -22.89 -4.94 17.24
CA GLU A 371 -24.19 -4.47 17.76
C GLU A 371 -25.12 -3.90 16.67
N SER A 372 -24.58 -3.34 15.59
CA SER A 372 -25.37 -2.50 14.66
C SER A 372 -26.26 -3.27 13.69
N ASN A 373 -26.07 -4.59 13.51
CA ASN A 373 -26.73 -5.35 12.45
C ASN A 373 -27.63 -6.53 12.90
N ARG A 374 -27.91 -6.69 14.21
CA ARG A 374 -28.88 -7.71 14.69
C ARG A 374 -30.33 -7.47 14.20
N ALA A 375 -30.63 -6.32 13.61
CA ALA A 375 -31.95 -5.91 13.14
C ALA A 375 -32.15 -5.93 11.61
N ALA A 376 -31.09 -6.17 10.82
CA ALA A 376 -31.11 -5.99 9.36
C ALA A 376 -30.91 -7.32 8.62
N GLY A 377 -31.98 -8.07 8.40
CA GLY A 377 -31.99 -9.31 7.60
C GLY A 377 -31.88 -9.07 6.09
N GLY A 378 -30.87 -8.32 5.65
CA GLY A 378 -30.66 -7.90 4.26
C GLY A 378 -29.36 -8.44 3.65
N ALA A 379 -29.34 -8.65 2.34
CA ALA A 379 -28.23 -9.29 1.62
C ALA A 379 -27.11 -8.31 1.20
N ASP A 380 -26.50 -7.60 2.16
CA ASP A 380 -25.22 -6.90 1.95
C ASP A 380 -24.11 -7.64 2.72
N ARG A 381 -23.37 -8.49 1.99
CA ARG A 381 -22.20 -9.24 2.48
C ARG A 381 -20.89 -8.54 2.10
N GLY A 382 -20.90 -7.21 2.02
CA GLY A 382 -19.79 -6.44 1.46
C GLY A 382 -18.57 -6.39 2.38
N GLU A 383 -17.83 -7.49 2.46
CA GLU A 383 -16.74 -7.76 3.39
C GLU A 383 -15.40 -7.81 2.65
N HIS A 384 -14.79 -6.64 2.51
CA HIS A 384 -13.53 -6.41 1.81
C HIS A 384 -12.50 -5.84 2.79
N VAL A 385 -11.21 -6.20 2.67
CA VAL A 385 -10.12 -5.68 3.51
C VAL A 385 -10.12 -4.15 3.59
N ALA A 386 -10.40 -3.46 2.48
CA ALA A 386 -10.52 -1.99 2.42
C ALA A 386 -11.75 -1.39 3.13
N ARG A 387 -12.78 -2.19 3.46
CA ARG A 387 -13.91 -1.81 4.33
C ARG A 387 -13.68 -2.15 5.81
N LEU A 388 -12.60 -2.90 6.08
CA LEU A 388 -12.17 -3.35 7.39
C LEU A 388 -10.99 -2.51 7.92
N GLN A 389 -10.27 -1.82 7.04
CA GLN A 389 -9.61 -0.57 7.39
C GLN A 389 -10.65 0.46 7.87
N ARG A 390 -10.26 1.29 8.84
CA ARG A 390 -11.11 2.37 9.35
C ARG A 390 -10.31 3.62 9.60
N GLY A 391 -10.93 4.77 9.40
CA GLY A 391 -10.35 6.03 9.83
C GLY A 391 -10.38 6.19 11.36
N SER A 392 -9.53 7.05 11.89
CA SER A 392 -9.66 7.55 13.27
C SER A 392 -9.18 8.98 13.39
N VAL A 393 -9.79 9.76 14.29
CA VAL A 393 -9.25 11.06 14.72
C VAL A 393 -8.73 10.93 16.14
N SER A 394 -7.51 11.37 16.38
CA SER A 394 -6.85 11.37 17.70
C SER A 394 -6.67 12.79 18.20
N ALA A 395 -6.95 13.08 19.47
CA ALA A 395 -6.65 14.35 20.12
C ALA A 395 -5.49 14.19 21.12
N VAL A 396 -4.37 14.85 20.84
CA VAL A 396 -3.14 14.83 21.65
C VAL A 396 -2.99 16.18 22.38
N PRO A 397 -3.04 16.22 23.72
CA PRO A 397 -2.79 17.44 24.48
C PRO A 397 -1.34 17.90 24.37
N LEU A 398 -1.11 19.19 24.08
CA LEU A 398 0.22 19.77 23.88
C LEU A 398 0.76 20.53 25.09
N GLY A 399 -0.08 20.88 26.08
CA GLY A 399 0.31 21.68 27.25
C GLY A 399 1.41 21.08 28.14
N GLN A 400 1.77 19.81 27.97
CA GLN A 400 2.94 19.17 28.60
C GLN A 400 3.94 18.57 27.60
N LEU A 401 3.83 18.90 26.30
CA LEU A 401 4.58 18.26 25.22
C LEU A 401 6.09 18.22 25.49
N LYS A 402 6.69 19.33 25.95
CA LYS A 402 8.14 19.40 26.25
C LYS A 402 8.62 18.35 27.28
N ALA A 403 7.76 17.94 28.21
CA ALA A 403 8.07 16.91 29.21
C ALA A 403 7.77 15.49 28.71
N GLN A 404 6.72 15.33 27.88
CA GLN A 404 6.26 14.03 27.37
C GLN A 404 7.02 13.57 26.11
N LEU A 405 7.46 14.51 25.27
CA LEU A 405 8.08 14.24 23.96
C LEU A 405 9.29 13.30 24.01
N PRO A 406 10.18 13.31 25.01
CA PRO A 406 11.25 12.30 25.11
C PRO A 406 10.73 10.87 25.34
N ALA A 407 9.58 10.70 26.01
CA ALA A 407 8.95 9.40 26.19
C ALA A 407 8.21 8.95 24.92
N PHE A 408 7.40 9.85 24.34
CA PHE A 408 6.74 9.64 23.05
C PHE A 408 7.75 9.31 21.94
N THR A 409 8.91 9.97 21.91
CA THR A 409 9.98 9.70 20.93
C THR A 409 10.50 8.27 21.05
N ARG A 410 10.81 7.81 22.27
CA ARG A 410 11.23 6.42 22.50
C ARG A 410 10.13 5.41 22.11
N GLN A 411 8.87 5.77 22.33
CA GLN A 411 7.72 4.93 21.98
C GLN A 411 7.50 4.86 20.45
N ALA A 412 7.60 5.98 19.73
CA ALA A 412 7.53 6.04 18.28
C ALA A 412 8.70 5.28 17.62
N MET A 413 9.91 5.37 18.18
CA MET A 413 11.05 4.57 17.69
C MET A 413 10.86 3.08 18.01
N ALA A 414 10.39 2.70 19.20
CA ALA A 414 10.14 1.30 19.57
C ALA A 414 8.95 0.65 18.83
N ASN A 415 8.08 1.47 18.22
CA ASN A 415 7.02 1.03 17.33
C ASN A 415 7.54 0.52 15.97
N SER A 416 8.76 0.92 15.55
CA SER A 416 9.40 0.41 14.33
C SER A 416 10.54 -0.57 14.68
N PRO A 417 10.72 -1.67 13.92
CA PRO A 417 11.92 -2.50 14.01
C PRO A 417 13.14 -1.87 13.30
N TYR A 418 12.99 -0.75 12.58
CA TYR A 418 14.08 -0.10 11.83
C TYR A 418 15.17 0.51 12.75
N HIS A 419 16.42 0.52 12.27
CA HIS A 419 17.49 1.42 12.72
C HIS A 419 18.64 1.46 11.71
N ASP A 420 19.42 2.55 11.70
CA ASP A 420 20.48 2.84 10.70
C ASP A 420 21.46 1.68 10.43
N GLU A 421 21.80 0.84 11.42
CA GLU A 421 22.69 -0.33 11.21
C GLU A 421 22.17 -1.28 10.12
N LEU A 422 20.85 -1.45 10.01
CA LEU A 422 20.21 -2.46 9.16
C LEU A 422 20.46 -2.25 7.67
N LEU A 423 20.79 -1.02 7.26
CA LEU A 423 21.23 -0.69 5.91
C LEU A 423 22.47 -1.48 5.50
N SER A 424 23.39 -1.68 6.45
CA SER A 424 24.66 -2.38 6.26
C SER A 424 24.64 -3.83 6.73
N ARG A 425 23.79 -4.17 7.72
CA ARG A 425 23.89 -5.41 8.49
C ARG A 425 22.50 -5.90 8.93
N ALA A 426 22.10 -7.03 8.37
CA ALA A 426 20.92 -7.76 8.82
C ALA A 426 21.14 -8.46 10.18
N ARG A 427 20.03 -8.89 10.80
CA ARG A 427 19.98 -9.55 12.10
C ARG A 427 19.40 -10.97 11.94
N PRO A 428 20.24 -12.03 11.81
CA PRO A 428 19.74 -13.40 11.73
C PRO A 428 19.09 -13.83 13.06
N PRO A 429 18.03 -14.67 13.03
CA PRO A 429 17.21 -14.98 14.19
C PRO A 429 17.84 -16.04 15.10
N THR A 430 18.79 -16.83 14.56
CA THR A 430 19.48 -17.92 15.24
C THR A 430 20.98 -17.90 14.89
N LYS A 431 21.81 -18.51 15.74
CA LYS A 431 23.23 -18.75 15.44
C LYS A 431 23.36 -20.03 14.61
N GLY A 432 23.45 -19.88 13.28
CA GLY A 432 23.75 -20.97 12.36
C GLY A 432 24.35 -20.45 11.05
N PRO A 433 25.13 -21.26 10.33
CA PRO A 433 25.67 -20.89 9.03
C PRO A 433 24.56 -20.86 7.97
N SER A 434 24.60 -19.87 7.07
CA SER A 434 23.65 -19.69 5.97
C SER A 434 24.34 -19.05 4.76
N VAL A 435 23.85 -19.31 3.54
CA VAL A 435 24.30 -18.60 2.31
C VAL A 435 23.75 -17.18 2.18
N LEU A 436 22.79 -16.78 3.02
CA LEU A 436 22.44 -15.37 3.18
C LEU A 436 23.58 -14.69 3.94
N PRO A 437 24.26 -13.68 3.38
CA PRO A 437 25.21 -12.90 4.15
C PRO A 437 24.50 -12.16 5.29
N ARG A 438 25.23 -11.87 6.35
CA ARG A 438 24.78 -10.94 7.39
C ARG A 438 24.95 -9.48 6.95
N ASP A 439 26.05 -9.21 6.26
CA ASP A 439 26.52 -7.88 5.94
C ASP A 439 26.33 -7.62 4.44
N VAL A 440 25.73 -6.48 4.09
CA VAL A 440 25.39 -6.14 2.70
C VAL A 440 26.67 -6.10 1.87
N GLY A 441 26.66 -6.80 0.73
CA GLY A 441 27.80 -6.89 -0.17
C GLY A 441 28.86 -7.94 0.20
N ALA A 442 28.78 -8.60 1.36
CA ALA A 442 29.71 -9.69 1.72
C ALA A 442 29.63 -10.90 0.77
N GLY A 443 28.52 -11.03 0.04
CA GLY A 443 28.34 -11.97 -1.06
C GLY A 443 27.74 -13.32 -0.64
N SER A 444 27.15 -13.99 -1.63
CA SER A 444 26.59 -15.34 -1.53
C SER A 444 27.19 -16.24 -2.62
N PRO A 445 27.21 -17.58 -2.50
CA PRO A 445 27.40 -18.46 -3.65
C PRO A 445 26.29 -18.30 -4.70
N ILE A 446 25.09 -17.86 -4.32
CA ILE A 446 24.03 -17.49 -5.25
C ILE A 446 24.44 -16.21 -6.01
N LYS A 447 24.29 -16.22 -7.33
CA LYS A 447 24.60 -15.15 -8.29
C LYS A 447 23.39 -14.71 -9.11
N HIS A 448 22.36 -15.54 -9.17
CA HIS A 448 21.15 -15.34 -9.96
C HIS A 448 19.92 -15.46 -9.07
N VAL A 449 19.07 -14.44 -9.09
CA VAL A 449 17.77 -14.43 -8.43
C VAL A 449 16.70 -14.37 -9.51
N ILE A 450 15.77 -15.32 -9.48
CA ILE A 450 14.57 -15.31 -10.32
C ILE A 450 13.37 -15.07 -9.42
N TYR A 451 12.75 -13.91 -9.53
CA TYR A 451 11.60 -13.52 -8.74
C TYR A 451 10.34 -13.60 -9.59
N ILE A 452 9.34 -14.31 -9.07
CA ILE A 452 8.09 -14.62 -9.74
C ILE A 452 6.96 -14.02 -8.91
N ILE A 453 6.35 -12.98 -9.46
CA ILE A 453 5.14 -12.35 -8.94
C ILE A 453 3.95 -13.06 -9.58
N LYS A 454 2.97 -13.42 -8.76
CA LYS A 454 1.74 -14.11 -9.14
C LYS A 454 0.53 -13.29 -8.70
N GLU A 455 -0.64 -13.63 -9.25
CA GLU A 455 -1.82 -12.78 -9.21
C GLU A 455 -3.06 -13.67 -8.92
N ASN A 456 -3.74 -13.82 -7.75
CA ASN A 456 -3.43 -13.56 -6.34
C ASN A 456 -4.22 -14.56 -5.44
N ARG A 457 -3.65 -15.13 -4.35
CA ARG A 457 -4.31 -16.19 -3.51
C ARG A 457 -3.91 -16.17 -2.03
N THR A 458 -4.83 -16.58 -1.14
CA THR A 458 -4.49 -16.83 0.28
C THR A 458 -3.75 -18.16 0.48
N TYR A 459 -3.02 -18.29 1.60
CA TYR A 459 -2.37 -19.53 2.00
C TYR A 459 -3.36 -20.70 2.04
N ASP A 460 -4.46 -20.58 2.79
CA ASP A 460 -5.39 -21.70 2.97
C ASP A 460 -6.10 -22.14 1.68
N GLN A 461 -6.34 -21.24 0.71
CA GLN A 461 -6.94 -21.58 -0.58
C GLN A 461 -6.11 -22.61 -1.37
N VAL A 462 -4.78 -22.63 -1.17
CA VAL A 462 -3.82 -23.47 -1.90
C VAL A 462 -3.17 -24.53 -1.01
N PHE A 463 -2.74 -24.19 0.20
CA PHE A 463 -1.98 -25.06 1.12
C PHE A 463 -2.75 -25.50 2.37
N GLY A 464 -4.05 -25.22 2.48
CA GLY A 464 -4.87 -25.70 3.60
C GLY A 464 -4.86 -27.22 3.79
N ASP A 465 -4.58 -28.01 2.74
CA ASP A 465 -4.43 -29.47 2.79
C ASP A 465 -2.99 -29.98 3.03
N LEU A 466 -2.04 -29.13 3.43
CA LEU A 466 -0.71 -29.53 3.89
C LEU A 466 -0.66 -29.72 5.42
N PRO A 467 -0.70 -30.96 5.95
CA PRO A 467 -0.85 -31.22 7.38
C PRO A 467 0.37 -30.87 8.24
N GLN A 468 1.51 -30.53 7.63
CA GLN A 468 2.73 -30.14 8.33
C GLN A 468 2.80 -28.65 8.71
N GLY A 469 1.97 -27.80 8.10
CA GLY A 469 1.87 -26.37 8.42
C GLY A 469 0.54 -26.00 9.06
N ASN A 470 0.42 -24.75 9.51
CA ASN A 470 -0.81 -24.17 10.03
C ASN A 470 -1.80 -23.87 8.87
N GLY A 471 -2.51 -24.90 8.39
CA GLY A 471 -3.50 -24.80 7.31
C GLY A 471 -4.89 -25.33 7.67
N ASP A 472 -5.94 -24.77 7.07
CA ASP A 472 -7.32 -25.28 7.19
C ASP A 472 -7.78 -25.99 5.90
N PRO A 473 -7.87 -27.34 5.88
CA PRO A 473 -8.28 -28.09 4.68
C PRO A 473 -9.75 -27.87 4.31
N ARG A 474 -10.56 -27.24 5.18
CA ARG A 474 -11.93 -26.85 4.86
C ARG A 474 -11.96 -25.66 3.89
N LEU A 475 -10.95 -24.79 3.93
CA LEU A 475 -10.84 -23.60 3.09
C LEU A 475 -10.11 -23.86 1.76
N CYS A 476 -9.34 -24.95 1.67
CA CYS A 476 -8.64 -25.31 0.45
C CYS A 476 -9.58 -25.57 -0.73
N ILE A 477 -9.27 -24.96 -1.88
CA ILE A 477 -9.99 -25.06 -3.15
C ILE A 477 -9.06 -25.36 -4.34
N PHE A 478 -7.75 -25.12 -4.19
CA PHE A 478 -6.73 -25.37 -5.22
C PHE A 478 -5.62 -26.31 -4.73
N GLY A 479 -5.96 -27.24 -3.83
CA GLY A 479 -5.06 -28.23 -3.24
C GLY A 479 -4.41 -29.18 -4.26
N ARG A 480 -3.68 -30.18 -3.76
CA ARG A 480 -2.67 -30.97 -4.50
C ARG A 480 -3.02 -31.45 -5.92
N LYS A 481 -4.29 -31.74 -6.22
CA LYS A 481 -4.71 -32.17 -7.57
C LYS A 481 -4.68 -31.02 -8.59
N VAL A 482 -4.88 -29.78 -8.16
CA VAL A 482 -4.83 -28.58 -9.01
C VAL A 482 -3.43 -27.97 -9.04
N THR A 483 -2.73 -27.94 -7.90
CA THR A 483 -1.39 -27.34 -7.77
C THR A 483 -0.29 -28.34 -7.34
N PRO A 484 -0.10 -29.46 -8.07
CA PRO A 484 0.84 -30.50 -7.66
C PRO A 484 2.29 -30.02 -7.57
N ASN A 485 2.71 -29.04 -8.37
CA ASN A 485 4.07 -28.52 -8.32
C ASN A 485 4.28 -27.59 -7.10
N HIS A 486 3.35 -26.68 -6.79
CA HIS A 486 3.43 -25.86 -5.57
C HIS A 486 3.48 -26.72 -4.30
N HIS A 487 2.63 -27.75 -4.21
CA HIS A 487 2.62 -28.70 -3.11
C HIS A 487 3.97 -29.43 -2.97
N LYS A 488 4.45 -29.99 -4.09
CA LYS A 488 5.73 -30.70 -4.10
C LYS A 488 6.90 -29.78 -3.72
N ILE A 489 6.90 -28.52 -4.18
CA ILE A 489 7.95 -27.56 -3.82
C ILE A 489 7.92 -27.27 -2.31
N ALA A 490 6.74 -26.98 -1.74
CA ALA A 490 6.61 -26.72 -0.31
C ALA A 490 7.02 -27.93 0.57
N GLU A 491 6.84 -29.16 0.08
CA GLU A 491 7.26 -30.39 0.75
C GLU A 491 8.75 -30.73 0.56
N GLU A 492 9.33 -30.52 -0.62
CA GLU A 492 10.74 -30.81 -0.88
C GLU A 492 11.67 -29.73 -0.34
N PHE A 493 11.24 -28.47 -0.30
CA PHE A 493 12.01 -27.33 0.18
C PHE A 493 11.52 -26.89 1.57
N VAL A 494 10.89 -25.71 1.68
CA VAL A 494 10.38 -25.14 2.93
C VAL A 494 8.95 -24.66 2.72
N LEU A 495 8.05 -25.05 3.64
CA LEU A 495 6.71 -24.49 3.75
C LEU A 495 6.72 -23.27 4.67
N PHE A 496 6.24 -22.13 4.17
CA PHE A 496 6.04 -20.90 4.95
C PHE A 496 4.55 -20.77 5.27
N ASP A 497 4.17 -20.97 6.53
CA ASP A 497 2.77 -20.92 6.98
C ASP A 497 2.40 -19.61 7.70
N ASN A 498 3.34 -18.66 7.77
CA ASN A 498 3.22 -17.37 8.45
C ASN A 498 3.79 -16.19 7.59
N LEU A 499 3.56 -16.24 6.27
CA LEU A 499 3.93 -15.20 5.29
C LEU A 499 2.70 -14.38 4.88
N PHE A 500 2.81 -13.06 4.84
CA PHE A 500 1.72 -12.13 4.48
C PHE A 500 2.11 -11.18 3.34
N CYS A 501 1.16 -10.75 2.52
CA CYS A 501 1.36 -9.57 1.68
C CYS A 501 1.46 -8.33 2.58
N ASP A 502 2.44 -7.45 2.30
CA ASP A 502 2.43 -6.09 2.89
C ASP A 502 1.27 -5.24 2.30
N ALA A 503 0.80 -5.63 1.12
CA ALA A 503 -0.22 -4.96 0.33
C ALA A 503 -1.68 -5.31 0.70
N GLU A 504 -2.60 -4.50 0.21
CA GLU A 504 -4.03 -4.59 0.50
C GLU A 504 -4.90 -4.77 -0.76
N VAL A 505 -4.42 -4.38 -1.95
CA VAL A 505 -4.96 -4.73 -3.28
C VAL A 505 -3.82 -4.88 -4.31
N SER A 506 -4.07 -5.37 -5.54
CA SER A 506 -2.99 -5.58 -6.53
C SER A 506 -2.25 -4.30 -6.98
N VAL A 507 -2.92 -3.15 -6.89
CA VAL A 507 -2.34 -1.84 -7.24
C VAL A 507 -1.13 -1.51 -6.36
N ASP A 508 -1.25 -1.70 -5.05
CA ASP A 508 -0.13 -1.55 -4.12
C ASP A 508 0.67 -2.85 -3.98
N GLY A 509 0.08 -4.02 -4.26
CA GLY A 509 0.74 -5.32 -4.40
C GLY A 509 1.95 -5.30 -5.33
N HIS A 510 1.77 -4.84 -6.57
CA HIS A 510 2.87 -4.60 -7.49
C HIS A 510 3.90 -3.55 -7.00
N SER A 511 3.51 -2.58 -6.16
CA SER A 511 4.43 -1.55 -5.63
C SER A 511 5.30 -2.11 -4.50
N TRP A 512 4.68 -2.72 -3.50
CA TRP A 512 5.32 -3.45 -2.42
C TRP A 512 6.23 -4.56 -2.94
N SER A 513 5.76 -5.33 -3.93
CA SER A 513 6.50 -6.46 -4.50
C SER A 513 7.76 -6.08 -5.27
N ASN A 514 7.87 -4.86 -5.81
CA ASN A 514 9.06 -4.45 -6.57
C ASN A 514 9.94 -3.41 -5.86
N SER A 515 9.40 -2.70 -4.85
CA SER A 515 10.02 -1.50 -4.27
C SER A 515 9.99 -1.45 -2.73
N ALA A 516 9.41 -2.45 -2.07
CA ALA A 516 9.13 -2.47 -0.62
C ALA A 516 8.37 -1.22 -0.11
N TYR A 517 7.57 -0.57 -0.96
CA TYR A 517 6.85 0.66 -0.62
C TYR A 517 5.76 0.97 -1.64
N ALA A 518 4.60 1.42 -1.15
CA ALA A 518 3.55 2.05 -1.95
C ALA A 518 3.55 3.56 -1.68
N THR A 519 3.67 4.39 -2.72
CA THR A 519 3.75 5.84 -2.54
C THR A 519 2.45 6.43 -1.98
N ASP A 520 2.55 7.62 -1.39
CA ASP A 520 1.40 8.39 -0.91
C ASP A 520 0.32 8.64 -1.98
N PHE A 521 0.70 8.62 -3.26
CA PHE A 521 -0.20 8.73 -4.40
C PHE A 521 -0.97 7.45 -4.62
N ASN A 522 -0.31 6.30 -4.56
CA ASN A 522 -0.96 5.01 -4.68
C ASN A 522 -1.93 4.78 -3.50
N GLU A 523 -1.44 4.96 -2.27
CA GLU A 523 -2.20 4.83 -1.01
C GLU A 523 -3.43 5.75 -0.90
N LYS A 524 -3.44 6.87 -1.63
CA LYS A 524 -4.61 7.76 -1.74
C LYS A 524 -5.46 7.49 -2.99
N ARG A 525 -4.89 6.95 -4.08
CA ARG A 525 -5.63 6.65 -5.32
C ARG A 525 -6.44 5.36 -5.21
N TRP A 526 -5.86 4.28 -4.67
CA TRP A 526 -6.47 2.95 -4.72
C TRP A 526 -7.78 2.83 -3.90
N PRO A 527 -7.93 3.40 -2.68
CA PRO A 527 -9.14 3.16 -1.87
C PRO A 527 -10.43 3.65 -2.54
N PRO A 528 -10.57 4.93 -2.97
CA PRO A 528 -11.78 5.37 -3.64
C PRO A 528 -11.92 4.77 -5.04
N GLN A 529 -10.84 4.29 -5.67
CA GLN A 529 -10.91 3.62 -6.97
C GLN A 529 -11.60 2.25 -6.82
N TYR A 530 -11.18 1.44 -5.85
CA TYR A 530 -11.82 0.16 -5.53
C TYR A 530 -13.22 0.33 -4.93
N GLY A 531 -13.49 1.45 -4.26
CA GLY A 531 -14.84 1.83 -3.81
C GLY A 531 -15.80 2.27 -4.92
N GLY A 532 -15.32 2.50 -6.15
CA GLY A 532 -16.12 3.06 -7.25
C GLY A 532 -16.42 4.56 -7.10
N HIS A 533 -15.64 5.26 -6.28
CA HIS A 533 -15.73 6.69 -5.97
C HIS A 533 -14.68 7.56 -6.69
N SER A 534 -13.70 6.93 -7.37
CA SER A 534 -12.63 7.56 -8.17
C SER A 534 -12.44 6.85 -9.50
N ALA A 535 -12.35 7.60 -10.61
CA ALA A 535 -11.89 7.11 -11.91
C ALA A 535 -10.44 7.48 -12.24
N ALA A 536 -9.67 8.04 -11.29
CA ALA A 536 -8.29 8.47 -11.55
C ALA A 536 -7.34 7.31 -11.86
N VAL A 537 -6.52 7.48 -12.90
CA VAL A 537 -5.57 6.45 -13.37
C VAL A 537 -4.20 6.58 -12.70
N LYS A 538 -3.34 5.57 -12.93
CA LYS A 538 -1.93 5.57 -12.54
C LYS A 538 -1.17 6.73 -13.23
N GLY A 539 -0.18 7.33 -12.56
CA GLY A 539 0.58 8.48 -13.05
C GLY A 539 1.93 8.68 -12.34
N PRO A 540 2.67 9.78 -12.60
CA PRO A 540 4.04 9.96 -12.13
C PRO A 540 4.24 9.87 -10.61
N GLY A 541 3.22 10.16 -9.81
CA GLY A 541 3.27 10.04 -8.36
C GLY A 541 3.27 8.61 -7.82
N ASP A 542 2.83 7.62 -8.62
CA ASP A 542 2.87 6.20 -8.25
C ASP A 542 4.29 5.62 -8.20
N ARG A 543 5.27 6.27 -8.84
CA ARG A 543 6.65 5.78 -8.90
C ARG A 543 7.42 6.10 -7.60
N PRO A 544 7.95 5.10 -6.88
CA PRO A 544 8.82 5.33 -5.72
C PRO A 544 10.11 6.09 -6.09
N SER A 545 10.52 7.03 -5.24
CA SER A 545 11.80 7.75 -5.39
C SER A 545 13.03 6.88 -5.08
N SER A 546 12.85 5.82 -4.29
CA SER A 546 13.81 4.73 -4.03
C SER A 546 14.10 3.86 -5.26
N GLY A 547 13.25 3.93 -6.29
CA GLY A 547 13.23 2.96 -7.38
C GLY A 547 12.79 1.57 -6.92
N HIS A 548 13.16 0.58 -7.73
CA HIS A 548 12.77 -0.83 -7.62
C HIS A 548 14.01 -1.74 -7.59
N LEU A 549 13.86 -3.04 -7.34
CA LEU A 549 15.00 -3.98 -7.28
C LEU A 549 15.88 -4.00 -8.55
N TRP A 550 15.32 -3.77 -9.74
CA TRP A 550 16.11 -3.66 -10.98
C TRP A 550 16.93 -2.36 -11.04
N ASP A 551 16.45 -1.26 -10.45
CA ASP A 551 17.19 0.00 -10.36
C ASP A 551 18.41 -0.18 -9.45
N GLN A 552 18.24 -0.90 -8.33
CA GLN A 552 19.35 -1.27 -7.45
C GLN A 552 20.35 -2.24 -8.11
N ALA A 553 19.87 -3.20 -8.90
CA ALA A 553 20.72 -4.08 -9.71
C ALA A 553 21.56 -3.28 -10.72
N ALA A 554 20.93 -2.35 -11.45
CA ALA A 554 21.60 -1.46 -12.40
C ALA A 554 22.66 -0.58 -11.72
N LEU A 555 22.33 0.04 -10.58
CA LEU A 555 23.27 0.86 -9.79
C LEU A 555 24.49 0.07 -9.29
N LYS A 556 24.34 -1.24 -9.06
CA LYS A 556 25.45 -2.14 -8.69
C LYS A 556 26.23 -2.69 -9.90
N GLY A 557 25.76 -2.46 -11.14
CA GLY A 557 26.34 -3.05 -12.35
C GLY A 557 26.04 -4.54 -12.51
N LEU A 558 24.90 -5.00 -11.98
CA LEU A 558 24.37 -6.35 -12.17
C LEU A 558 23.39 -6.37 -13.36
N THR A 559 23.39 -7.45 -14.14
CA THR A 559 22.49 -7.57 -15.30
C THR A 559 21.08 -7.97 -14.87
N TYR A 560 20.06 -7.41 -15.53
CA TYR A 560 18.66 -7.62 -15.13
C TYR A 560 17.70 -7.76 -16.32
N ARG A 561 16.59 -8.48 -16.11
CA ARG A 561 15.57 -8.73 -17.14
C ARG A 561 14.16 -8.88 -16.57
N SER A 562 13.16 -8.39 -17.31
CA SER A 562 11.74 -8.57 -17.03
C SER A 562 11.06 -9.51 -18.04
N TYR A 563 10.23 -10.41 -17.51
CA TYR A 563 9.28 -11.25 -18.23
C TYR A 563 7.85 -10.83 -17.86
N GLY A 564 7.32 -9.85 -18.60
CA GLY A 564 5.95 -9.35 -18.47
C GLY A 564 5.70 -8.36 -17.32
N GLU A 565 6.58 -8.28 -16.34
CA GLU A 565 6.39 -7.38 -15.20
C GLU A 565 6.80 -5.93 -15.55
N TYR A 566 5.94 -4.97 -15.19
CA TYR A 566 5.98 -3.58 -15.69
C TYR A 566 6.17 -3.49 -17.23
N ALA A 567 5.54 -4.40 -17.99
CA ALA A 567 5.54 -4.43 -19.45
C ALA A 567 4.12 -4.41 -20.04
N ASP A 568 4.00 -3.93 -21.28
CA ASP A 568 2.76 -3.82 -22.07
C ASP A 568 2.87 -4.55 -23.41
N ARG A 569 1.71 -5.00 -23.92
CA ARG A 569 1.60 -5.53 -25.28
C ARG A 569 1.53 -4.40 -26.29
N ALA A 570 2.48 -4.35 -27.21
CA ALA A 570 2.53 -3.41 -28.33
C ALA A 570 2.49 -4.13 -29.69
N SER A 571 1.99 -3.46 -30.71
CA SER A 571 2.03 -3.94 -32.10
C SER A 571 3.24 -3.35 -32.83
N GLU A 572 4.06 -4.21 -33.44
CA GLU A 572 5.18 -3.82 -34.29
C GLU A 572 5.00 -4.40 -35.69
N GLY A 573 4.50 -3.57 -36.62
CA GLY A 573 4.09 -4.02 -37.94
C GLY A 573 2.94 -5.03 -37.85
N SER A 574 3.22 -6.29 -38.18
CA SER A 574 2.29 -7.42 -38.07
C SER A 574 2.45 -8.25 -36.80
N GLU A 575 3.49 -8.00 -35.98
CA GLU A 575 3.78 -8.78 -34.77
C GLU A 575 3.23 -8.09 -33.51
N VAL A 576 3.02 -8.88 -32.45
CA VAL A 576 2.69 -8.37 -31.12
C VAL A 576 3.82 -8.76 -30.18
N VAL A 577 4.42 -7.76 -29.54
CA VAL A 577 5.58 -7.88 -28.67
C VAL A 577 5.32 -7.26 -27.30
N SER A 578 6.20 -7.56 -26.34
CA SER A 578 6.23 -6.95 -25.02
C SER A 578 7.18 -5.74 -25.01
N ARG A 579 6.73 -4.60 -24.46
CA ARG A 579 7.53 -3.37 -24.30
C ARG A 579 7.48 -2.87 -22.86
N ALA A 580 8.54 -2.19 -22.43
CA ALA A 580 8.62 -1.60 -21.09
C ALA A 580 7.60 -0.47 -20.85
N ARG A 581 6.96 -0.47 -19.67
CA ARG A 581 6.18 0.67 -19.15
C ARG A 581 7.07 1.75 -18.52
N MET A 582 8.29 1.38 -18.11
CA MET A 582 9.23 2.23 -17.37
C MET A 582 10.51 2.47 -18.20
N PRO A 583 11.08 3.70 -18.21
CA PRO A 583 12.34 3.99 -18.92
C PRO A 583 13.49 3.03 -18.59
N GLU A 584 13.56 2.57 -17.35
CA GLU A 584 14.64 1.76 -16.79
C GLU A 584 14.58 0.27 -17.23
N LEU A 585 13.43 -0.14 -17.77
CA LEU A 585 13.23 -1.47 -18.35
C LEU A 585 13.35 -1.48 -19.89
N VAL A 586 13.64 -0.34 -20.53
CA VAL A 586 13.82 -0.26 -21.98
C VAL A 586 15.05 -1.07 -22.41
N GLY A 587 14.84 -2.08 -23.27
CA GLY A 587 15.87 -3.07 -23.64
C GLY A 587 15.94 -4.29 -22.71
N HIS A 588 15.42 -4.19 -21.48
CA HIS A 588 15.47 -5.24 -20.46
C HIS A 588 14.19 -6.11 -20.38
N VAL A 589 13.18 -5.86 -21.21
CA VAL A 589 11.97 -6.71 -21.33
C VAL A 589 12.19 -7.81 -22.38
N SER A 590 11.73 -9.04 -22.11
CA SER A 590 11.63 -10.09 -23.14
C SER A 590 10.48 -9.81 -24.11
N PRO A 591 10.73 -9.54 -25.41
CA PRO A 591 9.69 -9.13 -26.35
C PRO A 591 8.70 -10.26 -26.68
N LYS A 592 9.08 -11.53 -26.49
CA LYS A 592 8.22 -12.71 -26.71
C LYS A 592 7.24 -12.96 -25.56
N TYR A 593 7.51 -12.44 -24.36
CA TYR A 593 6.74 -12.71 -23.15
C TYR A 593 5.61 -11.68 -23.00
N LEU A 594 4.41 -12.01 -23.48
CA LEU A 594 3.34 -11.02 -23.72
C LEU A 594 2.42 -10.76 -22.51
N ARG A 595 2.63 -11.43 -21.37
CA ARG A 595 1.71 -11.43 -20.21
C ARG A 595 0.27 -11.73 -20.68
N GLY A 596 -0.69 -10.85 -20.39
CA GLY A 596 -2.12 -11.11 -20.53
C GLY A 596 -2.59 -11.47 -21.94
N GLY A 597 -3.45 -12.50 -22.05
CA GLY A 597 -4.01 -12.96 -23.32
C GLY A 597 -3.17 -13.99 -24.07
N ARG A 598 -2.16 -14.56 -23.41
CA ARG A 598 -1.59 -15.90 -23.65
C ARG A 598 -1.80 -16.75 -22.39
N ARG A 599 -1.57 -18.07 -22.47
CA ARG A 599 -1.49 -18.94 -21.28
C ARG A 599 -0.17 -18.68 -20.53
N ASP A 600 -0.12 -18.95 -19.23
CA ASP A 600 1.15 -18.90 -18.50
C ASP A 600 2.17 -19.90 -19.06
N THR A 601 1.74 -21.09 -19.49
CA THR A 601 2.64 -22.05 -20.18
C THR A 601 3.12 -21.57 -21.56
N GLU A 602 2.35 -20.73 -22.26
CA GLU A 602 2.77 -20.15 -23.54
C GLU A 602 3.77 -19.01 -23.35
N ASN A 603 3.61 -18.20 -22.30
CA ASN A 603 4.59 -17.20 -21.91
C ASN A 603 5.87 -17.87 -21.35
N MET A 604 5.73 -18.96 -20.58
CA MET A 604 6.85 -19.74 -20.08
C MET A 604 7.75 -20.27 -21.20
N GLN A 605 7.19 -20.71 -22.33
CA GLN A 605 7.98 -21.14 -23.50
C GLN A 605 8.97 -20.07 -23.98
N ALA A 606 8.60 -18.78 -23.92
CA ALA A 606 9.51 -17.68 -24.28
C ALA A 606 10.70 -17.57 -23.30
N PHE A 607 10.47 -17.77 -22.00
CA PHE A 607 11.54 -17.86 -21.00
C PHE A 607 12.42 -19.09 -21.23
N LEU A 608 11.84 -20.26 -21.49
CA LEU A 608 12.59 -21.51 -21.72
C LEU A 608 13.51 -21.44 -22.95
N GLU A 609 13.10 -20.72 -24.00
CA GLU A 609 13.91 -20.42 -25.17
C GLU A 609 15.12 -19.53 -24.84
N GLU A 610 14.90 -18.38 -24.20
CA GLU A 610 15.99 -17.46 -23.81
C GLU A 610 16.92 -18.11 -22.76
N PHE A 611 16.39 -18.89 -21.82
CA PHE A 611 17.19 -19.63 -20.85
C PHE A 611 18.11 -20.67 -21.53
N ALA A 612 17.67 -21.28 -22.64
CA ALA A 612 18.53 -22.15 -23.44
C ALA A 612 19.65 -21.38 -24.17
N GLU A 613 19.48 -20.09 -24.46
CA GLU A 613 20.57 -19.22 -24.95
C GLU A 613 21.55 -18.87 -23.82
N TYR A 614 21.04 -18.51 -22.64
CA TYR A 614 21.87 -18.25 -21.46
C TYR A 614 22.73 -19.46 -21.05
N GLU A 615 22.23 -20.68 -21.18
CA GLU A 615 23.02 -21.89 -20.89
C GLU A 615 24.04 -22.23 -21.98
N ARG A 616 23.71 -22.02 -23.26
CA ARG A 616 24.70 -22.09 -24.36
C ARG A 616 25.84 -21.09 -24.17
N ASN A 617 25.53 -19.93 -23.59
CA ASN A 617 26.47 -18.84 -23.32
C ASN A 617 27.07 -18.85 -21.91
N TYR A 618 26.93 -19.91 -21.09
CA TYR A 618 27.33 -19.89 -19.66
C TYR A 618 28.76 -19.37 -19.40
N ASP A 619 29.72 -19.70 -20.28
CA ASP A 619 31.13 -19.27 -20.17
C ASP A 619 31.46 -17.96 -20.92
N ALA A 620 30.44 -17.21 -21.38
CA ALA A 620 30.64 -15.97 -22.14
C ALA A 620 31.20 -14.84 -21.26
N LYS A 621 32.24 -14.17 -21.79
CA LYS A 621 32.85 -12.97 -21.16
C LYS A 621 31.87 -11.80 -21.01
N ASP A 622 30.91 -11.73 -21.93
CA ASP A 622 29.84 -10.73 -21.94
C ASP A 622 28.73 -11.13 -20.96
N PRO A 623 28.45 -10.34 -19.90
CA PRO A 623 27.46 -10.69 -18.90
C PRO A 623 26.02 -10.63 -19.43
N GLU A 624 25.72 -9.83 -20.46
CA GLU A 624 24.37 -9.71 -21.04
C GLU A 624 23.97 -10.94 -21.87
N LYS A 625 24.95 -11.79 -22.20
CA LYS A 625 24.72 -13.08 -22.90
C LYS A 625 24.51 -14.25 -21.93
N ARG A 626 24.81 -14.08 -20.64
CA ARG A 626 24.61 -15.09 -19.59
C ARG A 626 23.25 -14.88 -18.91
N LEU A 627 22.88 -15.81 -18.03
CA LEU A 627 21.67 -15.66 -17.21
C LEU A 627 21.76 -14.34 -16.43
N PRO A 628 20.76 -13.44 -16.48
CA PRO A 628 20.78 -12.21 -15.71
C PRO A 628 20.99 -12.45 -14.21
N ASN A 629 21.62 -11.52 -13.51
CA ASN A 629 21.76 -11.58 -12.05
C ASN A 629 20.40 -11.43 -11.35
N TYR A 630 19.51 -10.59 -11.89
CA TYR A 630 18.14 -10.43 -11.41
C TYR A 630 17.14 -10.63 -12.55
N ILE A 631 16.18 -11.53 -12.35
CA ILE A 631 15.05 -11.73 -13.24
C ILE A 631 13.78 -11.44 -12.46
N VAL A 632 12.88 -10.63 -13.01
CA VAL A 632 11.51 -10.48 -12.51
C VAL A 632 10.51 -11.02 -13.55
N MET A 633 9.46 -11.71 -13.09
CA MET A 633 8.48 -12.38 -13.94
C MET A 633 7.07 -12.25 -13.36
N SER A 634 6.07 -12.04 -14.22
CA SER A 634 4.65 -12.11 -13.85
C SER A 634 4.03 -13.40 -14.40
N LEU A 635 3.54 -14.28 -13.52
CA LEU A 635 2.77 -15.50 -13.87
C LEU A 635 1.35 -15.35 -13.34
N GLY A 636 0.45 -14.93 -14.23
CA GLY A 636 -0.79 -14.23 -13.86
C GLY A 636 -2.09 -14.98 -14.10
N GLU A 637 -2.06 -16.16 -14.73
CA GLU A 637 -3.30 -16.84 -15.08
C GLU A 637 -4.07 -17.32 -13.84
N ASN A 638 -3.41 -17.51 -12.69
CA ASN A 638 -4.09 -17.88 -11.45
C ASN A 638 -5.11 -16.84 -10.96
N HIS A 639 -5.17 -15.63 -11.53
CA HIS A 639 -6.20 -14.63 -11.26
C HIS A 639 -7.58 -15.09 -11.75
N THR A 640 -7.58 -15.89 -12.83
CA THR A 640 -8.76 -16.39 -13.54
C THR A 640 -9.62 -15.30 -14.17
N ARG A 641 -10.72 -15.71 -14.82
CA ARG A 641 -11.81 -14.82 -15.28
C ARG A 641 -13.15 -15.21 -14.66
N GLY A 642 -13.12 -15.64 -13.39
CA GLY A 642 -14.25 -16.27 -12.72
C GLY A 642 -14.78 -17.45 -13.54
N THR A 643 -16.09 -17.53 -13.71
CA THR A 643 -16.76 -18.52 -14.57
C THR A 643 -17.31 -17.93 -15.86
N THR A 644 -16.66 -16.88 -16.40
CA THR A 644 -17.02 -16.26 -17.68
C THR A 644 -17.16 -17.31 -18.80
N PRO A 645 -18.34 -17.48 -19.42
CA PRO A 645 -18.56 -18.51 -20.42
C PRO A 645 -17.57 -18.45 -21.59
N GLY A 646 -16.97 -19.59 -21.94
CA GLY A 646 -15.96 -19.70 -22.98
C GLY A 646 -14.52 -19.38 -22.54
N ALA A 647 -14.30 -18.70 -21.41
CA ALA A 647 -12.99 -18.62 -20.77
C ALA A 647 -12.63 -19.96 -20.10
N HIS A 648 -11.35 -20.16 -19.76
CA HIS A 648 -10.91 -21.33 -18.99
C HIS A 648 -11.54 -21.32 -17.58
N THR A 649 -11.73 -22.51 -17.00
CA THR A 649 -12.24 -22.62 -15.61
C THR A 649 -11.19 -22.15 -14.60
N PRO A 650 -11.59 -21.72 -13.38
CA PRO A 650 -10.63 -21.37 -12.33
C PRO A 650 -9.59 -22.46 -12.05
N ILE A 651 -10.02 -23.73 -12.03
CA ILE A 651 -9.15 -24.90 -11.89
C ILE A 651 -8.15 -25.01 -13.05
N ALA A 652 -8.60 -24.84 -14.30
CA ALA A 652 -7.75 -24.93 -15.48
C ALA A 652 -6.71 -23.80 -15.56
N CYS A 653 -7.07 -22.60 -15.08
CA CYS A 653 -6.17 -21.46 -14.96
C CYS A 653 -5.08 -21.69 -13.91
N VAL A 654 -5.46 -22.04 -12.68
CA VAL A 654 -4.52 -22.26 -11.58
C VAL A 654 -3.60 -23.46 -11.85
N ALA A 655 -4.10 -24.53 -12.50
CA ALA A 655 -3.26 -25.66 -12.90
C ALA A 655 -2.32 -25.37 -14.09
N ASN A 656 -2.65 -24.43 -14.98
CA ASN A 656 -1.72 -23.99 -16.03
C ASN A 656 -0.56 -23.18 -15.43
N ASN A 657 -0.88 -22.26 -14.52
CA ASN A 657 0.07 -21.47 -13.75
C ASN A 657 1.01 -22.35 -12.88
N ASP A 658 0.47 -23.36 -12.18
CA ASP A 658 1.27 -24.38 -11.47
C ASP A 658 2.24 -25.13 -12.38
N TRP A 659 1.78 -25.54 -13.56
CA TRP A 659 2.60 -26.25 -14.53
C TRP A 659 3.65 -25.35 -15.20
N ALA A 660 3.36 -24.06 -15.38
CA ALA A 660 4.34 -23.07 -15.85
C ALA A 660 5.49 -22.92 -14.83
N LEU A 661 5.15 -22.78 -13.54
CA LEU A 661 6.16 -22.76 -12.47
C LEU A 661 6.97 -24.07 -12.41
N GLY A 662 6.31 -25.22 -12.48
CA GLY A 662 6.98 -26.53 -12.49
C GLY A 662 7.99 -26.69 -13.63
N GLN A 663 7.67 -26.20 -14.83
CA GLN A 663 8.58 -26.19 -15.98
C GLN A 663 9.79 -25.28 -15.76
N LEU A 664 9.61 -24.09 -15.19
CA LEU A 664 10.73 -23.20 -14.85
C LEU A 664 11.66 -23.87 -13.83
N VAL A 665 11.10 -24.39 -12.73
CA VAL A 665 11.89 -24.96 -11.64
C VAL A 665 12.65 -26.21 -12.08
N GLU A 666 12.05 -27.09 -12.89
CA GLU A 666 12.78 -28.21 -13.51
C GLU A 666 13.87 -27.71 -14.49
N ARG A 667 13.55 -26.75 -15.38
CA ARG A 667 14.52 -26.25 -16.37
C ARG A 667 15.76 -25.65 -15.73
N VAL A 668 15.58 -24.87 -14.66
CA VAL A 668 16.67 -24.21 -13.92
C VAL A 668 17.44 -25.23 -13.09
N SER A 669 16.77 -26.13 -12.38
CA SER A 669 17.44 -27.09 -11.49
C SER A 669 18.19 -28.23 -12.21
N ARG A 670 17.90 -28.44 -13.50
CA ARG A 670 18.70 -29.30 -14.39
C ARG A 670 19.88 -28.58 -15.07
N SER A 671 20.05 -27.28 -14.86
CA SER A 671 21.02 -26.45 -15.60
C SER A 671 22.38 -26.27 -14.91
N ARG A 672 23.39 -25.85 -15.67
CA ARG A 672 24.71 -25.40 -15.16
C ARG A 672 24.62 -24.29 -14.12
N TYR A 673 23.55 -23.48 -14.15
CA TYR A 673 23.31 -22.39 -13.21
C TYR A 673 22.74 -22.82 -11.86
N TRP A 674 22.20 -24.05 -11.70
CA TRP A 674 21.44 -24.44 -10.49
C TRP A 674 22.17 -24.14 -9.18
N LYS A 675 23.46 -24.52 -9.10
CA LYS A 675 24.41 -24.25 -7.98
C LYS A 675 24.57 -22.78 -7.56
N GLU A 676 24.10 -21.84 -8.38
CA GLU A 676 24.28 -20.39 -8.28
C GLU A 676 22.93 -19.64 -8.34
N THR A 677 21.79 -20.33 -8.31
CA THR A 677 20.46 -19.72 -8.46
C THR A 677 19.59 -19.89 -7.22
N ALA A 678 18.77 -18.87 -6.94
CA ALA A 678 17.58 -18.98 -6.11
C ALA A 678 16.36 -18.46 -6.87
N ILE A 679 15.23 -19.17 -6.77
CA ILE A 679 13.93 -18.76 -7.31
C ILE A 679 13.02 -18.43 -6.13
N PHE A 680 12.37 -17.27 -6.20
CA PHE A 680 11.42 -16.75 -5.22
C PHE A 680 10.07 -16.61 -5.89
N VAL A 681 9.00 -17.00 -5.20
CA VAL A 681 7.62 -16.89 -5.69
C VAL A 681 6.76 -16.26 -4.60
N ILE A 682 5.92 -15.28 -4.95
CA ILE A 682 4.89 -14.71 -4.08
C ILE A 682 3.68 -14.28 -4.91
N GLU A 683 2.49 -14.24 -4.31
CA GLU A 683 1.35 -13.49 -4.85
C GLU A 683 1.53 -11.99 -4.50
N ASP A 684 1.22 -11.07 -5.42
CA ASP A 684 1.40 -9.63 -5.20
C ASP A 684 0.43 -9.06 -4.15
N ASP A 685 -0.78 -9.62 -4.11
CA ASP A 685 -1.81 -9.42 -3.09
C ASP A 685 -2.48 -10.78 -2.75
N ALA A 686 -3.34 -10.83 -1.73
CA ALA A 686 -4.02 -12.08 -1.32
C ALA A 686 -5.47 -12.20 -1.86
N GLN A 687 -5.90 -11.21 -2.65
CA GLN A 687 -7.23 -11.02 -3.24
C GLN A 687 -8.38 -11.01 -2.20
N ASN A 688 -8.09 -10.77 -0.91
CA ASN A 688 -9.05 -10.87 0.20
C ASN A 688 -9.84 -12.21 0.17
N GLY A 689 -9.14 -13.31 -0.09
CA GLY A 689 -9.74 -14.65 -0.06
C GLY A 689 -10.02 -15.14 1.37
N PRO A 690 -10.70 -16.30 1.52
CA PRO A 690 -10.84 -16.95 2.82
C PRO A 690 -9.48 -17.52 3.29
N ASP A 691 -9.12 -17.19 4.52
CA ASP A 691 -8.00 -17.76 5.29
C ASP A 691 -8.43 -17.78 6.77
N HIS A 692 -7.89 -18.68 7.59
CA HIS A 692 -8.28 -18.77 9.00
C HIS A 692 -7.43 -17.90 9.95
N VAL A 693 -6.31 -17.33 9.48
CA VAL A 693 -5.41 -16.47 10.27
C VAL A 693 -5.62 -15.00 9.91
N ASP A 694 -5.32 -14.61 8.67
CA ASP A 694 -5.64 -13.29 8.12
C ASP A 694 -5.76 -13.34 6.59
N ALA A 695 -6.69 -12.58 6.03
CA ALA A 695 -6.97 -12.50 4.60
C ALA A 695 -5.82 -11.94 3.73
N ARG A 696 -4.70 -11.49 4.34
CA ARG A 696 -3.43 -11.14 3.66
C ARG A 696 -2.39 -12.27 3.69
N ARG A 697 -2.64 -13.37 4.42
CA ARG A 697 -1.70 -14.50 4.51
C ARG A 697 -1.65 -15.23 3.17
N THR A 698 -0.46 -15.36 2.60
CA THR A 698 -0.27 -15.62 1.17
C THR A 698 0.57 -16.86 0.88
N VAL A 699 0.57 -17.29 -0.38
CA VAL A 699 1.47 -18.34 -0.88
C VAL A 699 2.83 -17.72 -1.20
N GLY A 700 3.90 -18.34 -0.69
CA GLY A 700 5.26 -18.03 -1.12
C GLY A 700 6.20 -19.23 -1.08
N LEU A 701 7.22 -19.22 -1.94
CA LEU A 701 8.15 -20.34 -2.14
C LEU A 701 9.60 -19.83 -2.31
N VAL A 702 10.57 -20.59 -1.79
CA VAL A 702 12.00 -20.27 -1.84
C VAL A 702 12.81 -21.50 -2.26
N ILE A 703 13.30 -21.48 -3.50
CA ILE A 703 13.75 -22.66 -4.26
C ILE A 703 15.22 -22.47 -4.68
N SER A 704 16.14 -23.18 -4.04
CA SER A 704 17.59 -23.11 -4.31
C SER A 704 18.26 -24.41 -3.84
N PRO A 705 19.46 -24.80 -4.33
CA PRO A 705 20.21 -25.92 -3.74
C PRO A 705 20.53 -25.71 -2.26
N TYR A 706 20.63 -24.45 -1.83
CA TYR A 706 20.92 -24.06 -0.45
C TYR A 706 19.66 -23.85 0.40
N SER A 707 18.46 -23.94 -0.19
CA SER A 707 17.22 -23.99 0.60
C SER A 707 17.23 -25.25 1.45
N ARG A 708 16.77 -25.16 2.69
CA ARG A 708 16.58 -26.33 3.55
C ARG A 708 15.50 -27.24 2.94
N ARG A 709 15.62 -28.54 3.23
CA ARG A 709 14.75 -29.58 2.68
C ARG A 709 13.76 -30.06 3.73
N LYS A 710 12.50 -30.24 3.33
CA LYS A 710 11.40 -30.79 4.16
C LYS A 710 11.19 -30.00 5.46
N GLY A 711 11.36 -28.67 5.40
CA GLY A 711 11.23 -27.76 6.53
C GLY A 711 9.86 -27.08 6.59
N VAL A 712 9.50 -26.60 7.78
CA VAL A 712 8.40 -25.65 8.00
C VAL A 712 9.00 -24.45 8.74
N ASP A 713 8.70 -23.24 8.27
CA ASP A 713 9.19 -21.99 8.86
C ASP A 713 8.03 -21.03 9.13
N SER A 714 7.60 -21.00 10.40
CA SER A 714 6.52 -20.15 10.92
C SER A 714 7.02 -18.80 11.45
N THR A 715 8.24 -18.40 11.08
CA THR A 715 8.71 -17.01 11.30
C THR A 715 7.79 -16.03 10.59
N LEU A 716 7.48 -14.89 11.23
CA LEU A 716 6.69 -13.84 10.60
C LEU A 716 7.47 -13.22 9.44
N TYR A 717 6.95 -13.38 8.24
CA TYR A 717 7.49 -12.76 7.03
C TYR A 717 6.43 -11.95 6.29
N THR A 718 6.90 -10.99 5.50
CA THR A 718 6.07 -10.30 4.51
C THR A 718 6.75 -10.20 3.14
N THR A 719 6.08 -9.61 2.15
CA THR A 719 6.65 -9.22 0.85
C THR A 719 8.05 -8.60 1.01
N SER A 720 8.19 -7.59 1.88
CA SER A 720 9.44 -6.90 2.19
C SER A 720 10.52 -7.83 2.77
N SER A 721 10.14 -8.90 3.46
CA SER A 721 11.06 -9.92 3.98
C SER A 721 11.66 -10.79 2.87
N MET A 722 10.87 -11.04 1.83
CA MET A 722 11.34 -11.71 0.62
C MET A 722 12.26 -10.80 -0.20
N LEU A 723 11.92 -9.51 -0.34
CA LEU A 723 12.76 -8.54 -1.05
C LEU A 723 14.12 -8.38 -0.34
N ARG A 724 14.10 -8.19 0.99
CA ARG A 724 15.32 -8.08 1.80
C ARG A 724 16.21 -9.33 1.71
N THR A 725 15.62 -10.50 1.50
CA THR A 725 16.35 -11.74 1.26
C THR A 725 17.04 -11.75 -0.10
N MET A 726 16.35 -11.34 -1.16
CA MET A 726 16.91 -11.23 -2.51
C MET A 726 18.02 -10.18 -2.60
N GLU A 727 17.85 -9.04 -1.93
CA GLU A 727 18.88 -8.02 -1.78
C GLU A 727 20.15 -8.58 -1.16
N LEU A 728 20.06 -9.27 -0.01
CA LEU A 728 21.24 -9.82 0.67
C LEU A 728 21.98 -10.83 -0.21
N LEU A 729 21.27 -11.68 -0.95
CA LEU A 729 21.85 -12.65 -1.89
C LEU A 729 22.65 -11.97 -3.02
N LEU A 730 22.06 -10.94 -3.64
CA LEU A 730 22.72 -10.13 -4.67
C LEU A 730 23.71 -9.10 -4.08
N GLY A 731 23.69 -8.92 -2.75
CA GLY A 731 24.43 -7.90 -2.00
C GLY A 731 24.02 -6.47 -2.32
N LEU A 732 22.74 -6.22 -2.58
CA LEU A 732 22.14 -4.90 -2.79
C LEU A 732 21.89 -4.19 -1.44
N PRO A 733 21.90 -2.85 -1.39
CA PRO A 733 21.32 -2.12 -0.28
C PRO A 733 19.78 -2.31 -0.25
N PRO A 734 19.13 -2.09 0.91
CA PRO A 734 17.68 -1.96 0.96
C PRO A 734 17.22 -0.69 0.24
N MET A 735 16.05 -0.73 -0.39
CA MET A 735 15.49 0.41 -1.11
C MET A 735 14.85 1.43 -0.17
N THR A 736 14.29 0.95 0.94
CA THR A 736 13.45 1.75 1.85
C THR A 736 13.76 1.42 3.32
N GLN A 737 12.95 1.92 4.23
CA GLN A 737 13.02 1.51 5.63
C GLN A 737 12.38 0.13 5.87
N PHE A 738 11.50 -0.33 4.97
CA PHE A 738 10.63 -1.49 5.19
C PHE A 738 11.36 -2.80 4.93
N ASP A 739 11.96 -2.94 3.75
CA ASP A 739 12.93 -4.01 3.44
C ASP A 739 14.11 -3.98 4.40
N ALA A 740 14.69 -2.82 4.71
CA ALA A 740 15.76 -2.69 5.71
C ALA A 740 15.36 -3.25 7.08
N ALA A 741 14.13 -2.99 7.54
CA ALA A 741 13.61 -3.46 8.82
C ALA A 741 13.04 -4.90 8.77
N ALA A 742 12.80 -5.45 7.59
CA ALA A 742 12.17 -6.75 7.41
C ALA A 742 13.08 -7.90 7.83
N MET A 743 12.45 -9.00 8.27
CA MET A 743 13.14 -10.18 8.79
C MET A 743 13.60 -11.08 7.62
N PRO A 744 14.91 -11.19 7.29
CA PRO A 744 15.32 -11.99 6.15
C PRO A 744 15.14 -13.48 6.43
N MET A 745 14.88 -14.26 5.38
CA MET A 745 14.43 -15.67 5.46
C MET A 745 15.56 -16.66 5.79
N TYR A 746 16.44 -16.31 6.74
CA TYR A 746 17.59 -17.11 7.19
C TYR A 746 17.30 -18.58 7.55
N PRO A 747 16.20 -18.95 8.24
CA PRO A 747 15.87 -20.34 8.52
C PRO A 747 15.55 -21.15 7.26
N ALA A 748 15.15 -20.50 6.15
CA ALA A 748 14.93 -21.17 4.88
C ALA A 748 16.22 -21.69 4.22
N PHE A 749 17.40 -21.24 4.64
CA PHE A 749 18.68 -21.54 3.97
C PHE A 749 19.69 -22.26 4.89
N GLY A 750 20.50 -23.13 4.28
CA GLY A 750 21.70 -23.74 4.85
C GLY A 750 22.98 -23.20 4.19
N VAL A 751 24.05 -24.02 4.17
CA VAL A 751 25.31 -23.73 3.46
C VAL A 751 25.77 -24.83 2.49
N GLU A 752 25.24 -26.03 2.62
CA GLU A 752 25.52 -27.13 1.68
C GLU A 752 24.54 -27.08 0.50
N ALA A 753 25.02 -27.40 -0.70
CA ALA A 753 24.22 -27.36 -1.93
C ALA A 753 23.63 -28.75 -2.25
N ASP A 754 22.33 -28.93 -2.04
CA ASP A 754 21.61 -30.08 -2.57
C ASP A 754 21.23 -29.85 -4.04
N LEU A 755 22.14 -30.27 -4.92
CA LEU A 755 22.01 -30.17 -6.37
C LEU A 755 20.99 -31.15 -6.98
N THR A 756 20.21 -31.88 -6.17
CA THR A 756 19.13 -32.75 -6.67
C THR A 756 18.15 -31.95 -7.53
N PRO A 757 17.98 -32.28 -8.84
CA PRO A 757 17.08 -31.54 -9.70
C PRO A 757 15.61 -31.76 -9.32
N PHE A 758 14.80 -30.72 -9.42
CA PHE A 758 13.36 -30.83 -9.32
C PHE A 758 12.80 -31.52 -10.57
N VAL A 759 11.94 -32.52 -10.35
CA VAL A 759 11.20 -33.20 -11.41
C VAL A 759 9.76 -32.69 -11.40
N LEU A 760 9.28 -32.10 -12.49
CA LEU A 760 7.92 -31.55 -12.53
C LEU A 760 6.85 -32.65 -12.48
N ILE A 761 5.68 -32.32 -11.94
CA ILE A 761 4.49 -33.16 -12.01
C ILE A 761 3.57 -32.60 -13.12
N PRO A 762 3.21 -33.40 -14.15
CA PRO A 762 2.24 -32.97 -15.16
C PRO A 762 0.84 -32.71 -14.56
N PRO A 763 0.01 -31.85 -15.16
CA PRO A 763 -1.31 -31.53 -14.65
C PRO A 763 -2.20 -32.75 -14.41
N GLN A 764 -2.85 -32.82 -13.24
CA GLN A 764 -3.81 -33.87 -12.87
C GLN A 764 -5.28 -33.48 -13.17
N VAL A 765 -5.45 -32.40 -13.93
CA VAL A 765 -6.73 -31.80 -14.37
C VAL A 765 -6.57 -31.26 -15.80
N ASP A 766 -7.67 -31.11 -16.52
CA ASP A 766 -7.65 -30.51 -17.86
C ASP A 766 -7.39 -28.98 -17.78
N VAL A 767 -6.15 -28.59 -18.08
CA VAL A 767 -5.71 -27.18 -18.16
C VAL A 767 -6.37 -26.40 -19.30
N ASN A 768 -7.14 -27.03 -20.18
CA ASN A 768 -7.89 -26.39 -21.27
C ASN A 768 -9.42 -26.39 -21.05
N ALA A 769 -9.90 -26.89 -19.91
CA ALA A 769 -11.32 -26.91 -19.58
C ALA A 769 -11.91 -25.49 -19.57
N ARG A 770 -13.11 -25.31 -20.14
CA ARG A 770 -13.77 -24.01 -20.30
C ARG A 770 -15.14 -23.93 -19.64
N ASN A 771 -15.50 -22.73 -19.18
CA ASN A 771 -16.78 -22.47 -18.52
C ASN A 771 -17.94 -22.59 -19.50
N GLY A 772 -18.92 -23.44 -19.19
CA GLY A 772 -20.20 -23.48 -19.90
C GLY A 772 -21.15 -22.34 -19.46
N LYS A 773 -22.14 -22.01 -20.29
CA LYS A 773 -23.17 -20.98 -20.01
C LYS A 773 -24.01 -21.22 -18.74
N ARG A 774 -23.88 -22.38 -18.09
CA ARG A 774 -24.57 -22.78 -16.85
C ARG A 774 -23.62 -22.96 -15.65
N ALA A 775 -22.35 -22.54 -15.76
CA ALA A 775 -21.41 -22.62 -14.64
C ALA A 775 -21.88 -21.74 -13.46
N PRO A 776 -21.62 -22.14 -12.19
CA PRO A 776 -21.93 -21.32 -11.02
C PRO A 776 -21.31 -19.92 -11.14
N GLY A 777 -22.09 -18.86 -10.94
CA GLY A 777 -21.59 -17.48 -11.06
C GLY A 777 -21.39 -16.93 -12.49
N ALA A 778 -21.70 -17.69 -13.55
CA ALA A 778 -21.41 -17.29 -14.93
C ALA A 778 -22.06 -15.95 -15.35
N LYS A 779 -23.26 -15.65 -14.85
CA LYS A 779 -23.94 -14.36 -15.09
C LYS A 779 -23.24 -13.19 -14.39
N VAL A 780 -22.68 -13.42 -13.20
CA VAL A 780 -21.98 -12.40 -12.42
C VAL A 780 -20.63 -12.10 -13.07
N SER A 781 -19.91 -13.15 -13.49
CA SER A 781 -18.66 -13.03 -14.24
C SER A 781 -18.81 -12.21 -15.52
N LEU A 782 -19.93 -12.37 -16.25
CA LEU A 782 -20.25 -11.57 -17.44
C LEU A 782 -20.52 -10.07 -17.17
N SER A 783 -20.66 -9.65 -15.91
CA SER A 783 -20.77 -8.23 -15.50
C SER A 783 -19.48 -7.66 -14.89
N MET A 784 -18.45 -8.48 -14.70
CA MET A 784 -17.12 -8.04 -14.26
C MET A 784 -16.32 -7.49 -15.46
N ASP A 785 -15.28 -6.71 -15.18
CA ASP A 785 -14.35 -6.20 -16.19
C ASP A 785 -12.98 -6.85 -15.99
N PHE A 786 -12.57 -7.70 -16.95
CA PHE A 786 -11.28 -8.40 -16.98
C PHE A 786 -10.32 -7.80 -18.03
N SER A 787 -10.41 -6.49 -18.29
CA SER A 787 -9.44 -5.76 -19.13
C SER A 787 -8.11 -5.52 -18.41
N ASP A 788 -8.15 -5.38 -17.09
CA ASP A 788 -7.03 -5.30 -16.15
C ASP A 788 -7.49 -5.96 -14.84
N TYR A 789 -6.58 -6.54 -14.05
CA TYR A 789 -6.89 -7.24 -12.79
C TYR A 789 -7.54 -6.31 -11.77
N ASP A 790 -7.04 -5.06 -11.71
CA ASP A 790 -7.46 -4.00 -10.78
C ASP A 790 -8.93 -3.56 -10.96
N ARG A 791 -9.63 -4.08 -11.97
CA ARG A 791 -11.00 -3.67 -12.35
C ARG A 791 -12.06 -4.73 -12.01
N THR A 792 -11.63 -5.84 -11.39
CA THR A 792 -12.49 -6.93 -10.93
C THR A 792 -12.93 -6.72 -9.47
N PRO A 793 -14.22 -6.94 -9.13
CA PRO A 793 -14.67 -6.86 -7.74
C PRO A 793 -14.24 -8.14 -7.00
N MET A 794 -13.26 -8.00 -6.10
CA MET A 794 -12.48 -9.15 -5.59
C MET A 794 -13.29 -10.11 -4.71
N PHE A 795 -14.25 -9.61 -3.92
CA PHE A 795 -15.09 -10.48 -3.09
C PHE A 795 -16.02 -11.35 -3.96
N GLU A 796 -16.72 -10.74 -4.91
CA GLU A 796 -17.60 -11.44 -5.84
C GLU A 796 -16.82 -12.39 -6.77
N LEU A 797 -15.58 -12.05 -7.14
CA LEU A 797 -14.70 -12.95 -7.88
C LEU A 797 -14.33 -14.19 -7.04
N ASN A 798 -13.95 -14.02 -5.77
CA ASN A 798 -13.72 -15.14 -4.86
C ASN A 798 -14.99 -15.99 -4.67
N GLU A 799 -16.16 -15.38 -4.48
CA GLU A 799 -17.43 -16.13 -4.29
C GLU A 799 -17.79 -16.96 -5.54
N VAL A 800 -17.60 -16.40 -6.73
CA VAL A 800 -17.74 -17.12 -8.01
C VAL A 800 -16.76 -18.28 -8.12
N ILE A 801 -15.49 -18.07 -7.76
CA ILE A 801 -14.45 -19.11 -7.77
C ILE A 801 -14.80 -20.23 -6.79
N TRP A 802 -15.14 -19.88 -5.54
CA TRP A 802 -15.54 -20.82 -4.50
C TRP A 802 -16.72 -21.70 -4.97
N LYS A 803 -17.79 -21.08 -5.46
CA LYS A 803 -18.97 -21.80 -5.99
C LYS A 803 -18.67 -22.64 -7.23
N SER A 804 -17.64 -22.30 -8.01
CA SER A 804 -17.20 -23.13 -9.14
C SER A 804 -16.50 -24.42 -8.71
N VAL A 805 -15.86 -24.44 -7.54
CA VAL A 805 -15.13 -25.60 -6.99
C VAL A 805 -16.00 -26.41 -6.00
N ARG A 806 -16.71 -25.72 -5.11
CA ARG A 806 -17.44 -26.31 -3.97
C ARG A 806 -18.94 -26.51 -4.22
N GLY A 807 -19.43 -26.08 -5.38
CA GLY A 807 -20.83 -26.24 -5.82
C GLY A 807 -21.65 -24.95 -5.76
N ALA A 808 -22.69 -24.85 -6.59
CA ALA A 808 -23.47 -23.61 -6.75
C ALA A 808 -24.13 -23.11 -5.45
N ASP A 809 -24.61 -24.05 -4.64
CA ASP A 809 -25.31 -23.81 -3.38
C ASP A 809 -24.35 -23.69 -2.17
N SER A 810 -23.04 -23.75 -2.41
CA SER A 810 -22.04 -23.58 -1.35
C SER A 810 -21.92 -22.11 -0.92
N GLU A 811 -21.84 -21.91 0.39
CA GLU A 811 -21.51 -20.61 0.98
C GLU A 811 -19.99 -20.47 1.09
N MET A 812 -19.45 -19.32 0.67
CA MET A 812 -18.04 -19.00 0.87
C MET A 812 -17.82 -18.55 2.33
N PRO A 813 -16.90 -19.18 3.08
CA PRO A 813 -16.49 -18.69 4.40
C PRO A 813 -15.96 -17.27 4.27
N LEU A 814 -16.40 -16.40 5.18
CA LEU A 814 -16.08 -14.97 5.11
C LEU A 814 -14.59 -14.74 5.43
N PRO A 815 -13.89 -13.83 4.72
CA PRO A 815 -12.49 -13.52 4.99
C PRO A 815 -12.25 -13.08 6.44
N VAL A 816 -11.28 -13.71 7.09
CA VAL A 816 -10.87 -13.41 8.46
C VAL A 816 -9.80 -12.33 8.40
N SER A 817 -10.08 -11.10 8.83
CA SER A 817 -9.06 -10.03 8.96
C SER A 817 -8.70 -9.74 10.43
N ARG A 818 -8.76 -10.79 11.25
CA ARG A 818 -8.76 -10.76 12.73
C ARG A 818 -7.96 -11.92 13.29
N PHE A 819 -6.77 -11.58 13.75
CA PHE A 819 -5.98 -12.39 14.66
C PHE A 819 -6.79 -12.69 15.93
N HIS A 820 -6.97 -13.97 16.24
CA HIS A 820 -7.76 -14.42 17.39
C HIS A 820 -6.85 -14.63 18.60
N VAL A 821 -7.26 -14.13 19.76
CA VAL A 821 -6.68 -14.58 21.03
C VAL A 821 -7.22 -15.98 21.31
N ARG A 822 -6.35 -16.95 21.59
CA ARG A 822 -6.74 -18.14 22.36
C ARG A 822 -6.45 -17.87 23.83
N ASP A 823 -7.51 -17.90 24.63
CA ASP A 823 -7.46 -18.47 25.97
C ASP A 823 -7.52 -20.03 25.84
#